data_AF-A0A914T9F9-F1
#
_entry.id   AF-A0A914T9F9-F1
#
_cell.length_a   1.000
_cell.length_b   1.000
_cell.length_c   1.000
_cell.angle_alpha   90.00
_cell.angle_beta   90.00
_cell.angle_gamma   90.00
#
_symmetry.space_group_name_H-M   'P 1'
#
loop_
_entity.id
_entity.type
_entity.pdbx_description
1 polymer ?
#
loop_
_entity_poly.entity_id
_entity_poly.type
_entity_poly.pdbx_seq_one_letter_code
_entity_poly.pdbx_strand_id
1 'polypeptide(L)'
;MCTVLEKKGKLKSEDYAVLAADAAKAGKDEKESGEKILDSLTKKGSMKPEEFQCGLTKVFFKAGVLAHLEELRDEALSVIISKFQRAVRHYLAQCEYKRRLDQQIGLKIVQRNVRSWCTLRNWNWFKLFGRVKPLIKGNKKDEEYEALEKRCKDLEESVSKEEKTRKDAEAINSKLTAEKQQLSLQLEQEREALAESEERSAKILAQKSDLERQMKDLNDQLADEEDRYGSLNKQKKKVEQDNEALKKNVQDLEVTIKKQESEKQAKDHQIRSLQEELASQDEAIAKLNKEKKSQEEANRKLTDDLHAEEDKVNHMNKLKTKLEQQLDQLEDSLEREKRNRAELEKQKRKTEGELKIAQENIDELTRQKLETENNLKKKEAELASLTSRLEDEQSLVAKLQRQIKELMSRVSELEEELDSERNSRSKAEKSRNEMQHELEELADRLDEAGGATQAQIELNKKREAELAKLRRDLEEATLNQETGMGAMRKKHQDAVAELTDQIDAVQKIRAKVEKDKAHLQHEVEELQSSLDQEAKQRQNVERLTKQLEAQLTEVTLKSDDQSRQIQELLAFKTRSQTENNDLSRQLEDAESQVTALNRIKTQLSQQLEELRRQLDQESRDRSTLASQVSNYQMECQQLRDQLEEEQDGKTELQRLISKANAEAAQWRARYEGEGLGRSEELEEARRRLTAKIQEMQEALDQANAKQLSSDKVRQRLQQELEDAQVDADRANSLANSLEKKQKGFDKVIDEWKRKCDSLASELEASQRDTRNAATEAFRLRNALDEHNESMEALRRENKAIAQELKDVTDQLGEGGKNVHELQKARRRLELEKEELQQALDDAEGALEAEESKVMRAQIEISQIRSEIEKRLQEKEEEFENTRKNHARAIESMQASLETETRARTELLRMKKKLESDINELEINLDQSNKANADAQKNMKRYQENIRDLQSQVEDEQRIREDLRDQLSVAERRAQIAQSEKEDLAVAFEQTERIRRQLELENIDAKETVNSLTNINVALSGAKRKLEAEMQQIHSEINETLLELKNAEDRAKKASMDAARMAEELRAEQDHSQNLDRQRKGYELTIKDLQTRLDEAESMAMKGGKRMIIKLEERIRELEGELDGESRRHADTQKNYRNKDRRARELQFQVDEDKKSSERMYDLVEKLQSKIKTYKRQVEEAEQLATSNLNKYRQLQHMLEDAEERANMSEAALAKMRAKARGLALGGRGLAHSVRENFFKLF
;
A
#
# COMPACT_ATOMS: atom_id res chain seq x y z
N MET A 1 -36.11 -14.95 31.17
CA MET A 1 -34.76 -15.50 31.44
C MET A 1 -34.43 -16.58 30.40
N CYS A 2 -34.43 -16.20 29.12
CA CYS A 2 -34.07 -17.03 27.97
C CYS A 2 -33.43 -16.08 26.95
N THR A 3 -32.11 -16.14 26.77
CA THR A 3 -31.36 -15.76 25.54
C THR A 3 -29.87 -15.72 25.85
N VAL A 4 -29.21 -16.89 25.79
CA VAL A 4 -27.74 -16.98 25.72
C VAL A 4 -27.37 -18.06 24.70
N LEU A 5 -26.55 -17.66 23.72
CA LEU A 5 -25.81 -18.47 22.71
C LEU A 5 -26.53 -18.88 21.41
N GLU A 6 -26.71 -17.93 20.49
CA GLU A 6 -26.74 -18.24 19.05
C GLU A 6 -25.30 -18.28 18.47
N LYS A 7 -24.65 -19.45 18.48
CA LYS A 7 -23.59 -19.74 17.51
C LYS A 7 -24.27 -20.11 16.19
N LYS A 8 -24.33 -19.17 15.25
CA LYS A 8 -24.86 -19.38 13.89
C LYS A 8 -23.86 -20.22 13.06
N GLY A 9 -23.83 -21.53 13.26
CA GLY A 9 -23.22 -22.47 12.33
C GLY A 9 -24.10 -22.65 11.10
N LYS A 10 -23.61 -22.30 9.91
CA LYS A 10 -24.16 -22.84 8.65
C LYS A 10 -23.56 -24.24 8.50
N LEU A 11 -24.36 -25.30 8.55
CA LEU A 11 -23.92 -26.59 8.02
C LEU A 11 -23.72 -26.43 6.52
N LYS A 12 -22.53 -26.68 6.00
CA LYS A 12 -22.41 -27.17 4.64
C LYS A 12 -22.69 -28.67 4.72
N SER A 13 -23.59 -29.19 3.89
CA SER A 13 -23.94 -30.62 3.87
C SER A 13 -22.70 -31.53 3.70
N GLU A 14 -21.61 -30.97 3.18
CA GLU A 14 -20.30 -31.61 2.98
C GLU A 14 -19.61 -32.04 4.28
N ASP A 15 -19.76 -31.31 5.40
CA ASP A 15 -18.93 -31.54 6.59
C ASP A 15 -19.21 -32.89 7.27
N TYR A 16 -20.48 -33.31 7.32
CA TYR A 16 -20.91 -34.59 7.90
C TYR A 16 -21.25 -35.65 6.83
N ALA A 17 -20.99 -35.36 5.55
CA ALA A 17 -21.19 -36.32 4.47
C ALA A 17 -20.35 -37.59 4.68
N VAL A 18 -19.21 -37.52 5.37
CA VAL A 18 -18.38 -38.68 5.72
C VAL A 18 -19.13 -39.74 6.55
N LEU A 19 -20.14 -39.33 7.32
CA LEU A 19 -20.95 -40.23 8.16
C LEU A 19 -22.05 -40.97 7.37
N ALA A 20 -22.48 -40.40 6.24
CA ALA A 20 -23.55 -40.93 5.41
C ALA A 20 -23.36 -40.53 3.93
N ALA A 21 -22.23 -40.94 3.33
CA ALA A 21 -21.80 -40.47 2.02
C ALA A 21 -22.77 -40.82 0.88
N ASP A 22 -23.39 -41.99 0.94
CA ASP A 22 -24.37 -42.41 -0.07
C ASP A 22 -25.67 -41.61 0.03
N ALA A 23 -26.07 -41.23 1.25
CA ALA A 23 -27.24 -40.39 1.48
C ALA A 23 -27.00 -38.94 1.07
N ALA A 24 -25.78 -38.43 1.28
CA ALA A 24 -25.36 -37.10 0.84
C ALA A 24 -25.41 -36.95 -0.69
N LYS A 25 -24.96 -37.98 -1.43
CA LYS A 25 -24.97 -38.02 -2.91
C LYS A 25 -26.36 -38.21 -3.51
N ALA A 26 -27.30 -38.76 -2.73
CA ALA A 26 -28.65 -39.04 -3.22
C ALA A 26 -29.57 -37.81 -3.24
N GLY A 27 -29.21 -36.70 -2.60
CA GLY A 27 -29.96 -35.43 -2.66
C GLY A 27 -29.65 -34.65 -3.95
N LYS A 28 -30.66 -33.99 -4.53
CA LYS A 28 -30.47 -33.15 -5.72
C LYS A 28 -29.99 -31.73 -5.36
N ASP A 29 -30.45 -31.23 -4.21
CA ASP A 29 -30.10 -29.91 -3.68
C ASP A 29 -29.51 -30.03 -2.27
N GLU A 30 -28.72 -29.04 -1.83
CA GLU A 30 -28.02 -29.05 -0.53
C GLU A 30 -28.96 -29.30 0.67
N LYS A 31 -30.20 -28.81 0.59
CA LYS A 31 -31.24 -29.05 1.60
C LYS A 31 -31.68 -30.52 1.64
N GLU A 32 -31.96 -31.10 0.48
CA GLU A 32 -32.39 -32.48 0.35
C GLU A 32 -31.27 -33.45 0.76
N SER A 33 -30.01 -33.12 0.41
CA SER A 33 -28.84 -33.86 0.88
C SER A 33 -28.69 -33.78 2.40
N GLY A 34 -28.89 -32.60 3.00
CA GLY A 34 -28.90 -32.43 4.46
C GLY A 34 -29.98 -33.25 5.16
N GLU A 35 -31.21 -33.21 4.66
CA GLU A 35 -32.34 -34.01 5.16
C GLU A 35 -32.05 -35.52 5.05
N LYS A 36 -31.52 -35.99 3.92
CA LYS A 36 -31.17 -37.41 3.72
C LYS A 36 -30.03 -37.88 4.61
N ILE A 37 -29.02 -37.05 4.86
CA ILE A 37 -27.93 -37.36 5.80
C ILE A 37 -28.50 -37.53 7.21
N LEU A 38 -29.35 -36.60 7.66
CA LEU A 38 -29.97 -36.64 8.99
C LEU A 38 -30.95 -37.82 9.13
N ASP A 39 -31.71 -38.14 8.09
CA ASP A 39 -32.56 -39.33 8.04
C ASP A 39 -31.74 -40.62 8.12
N SER A 40 -30.60 -40.68 7.44
CA SER A 40 -29.68 -41.82 7.50
C SER A 40 -29.11 -41.99 8.90
N LEU A 41 -28.69 -40.90 9.54
CA LEU A 41 -28.18 -40.89 10.92
C LEU A 41 -29.27 -41.28 11.93
N THR A 42 -30.52 -40.87 11.69
CA THR A 42 -31.67 -41.25 12.50
C THR A 42 -31.99 -42.74 12.34
N LYS A 43 -31.95 -43.27 11.11
CA LYS A 43 -32.14 -44.71 10.84
C LYS A 43 -31.05 -45.59 11.44
N LYS A 44 -29.81 -45.08 11.51
CA LYS A 44 -28.69 -45.74 12.19
C LYS A 44 -28.78 -45.68 13.72
N GLY A 45 -29.76 -44.95 14.27
CA GLY A 45 -29.94 -44.75 15.71
C GLY A 45 -28.92 -43.80 16.34
N SER A 46 -28.15 -43.06 15.53
CA SER A 46 -27.13 -42.12 15.99
C SER A 46 -27.70 -40.76 16.40
N MET A 47 -28.95 -40.46 16.04
CA MET A 47 -29.71 -39.28 16.47
C MET A 47 -31.21 -39.57 16.49
N LYS A 48 -31.98 -38.74 17.20
CA LYS A 48 -33.46 -38.78 17.23
C LYS A 48 -34.08 -37.66 16.40
N PRO A 49 -35.30 -37.85 15.83
CA PRO A 49 -35.99 -36.80 15.07
C PRO A 49 -36.28 -35.53 15.87
N GLU A 50 -36.38 -35.64 17.20
CA GLU A 50 -36.63 -34.50 18.09
C GLU A 50 -35.38 -33.64 18.36
N GLU A 51 -34.20 -34.09 17.93
CA GLU A 51 -32.90 -33.44 18.21
C GLU A 51 -32.50 -32.41 17.15
N PHE A 52 -33.19 -32.39 16.01
CA PHE A 52 -32.93 -31.46 14.92
C PHE A 52 -34.22 -30.96 14.25
N GLN A 53 -34.14 -29.84 13.53
CA GLN A 53 -35.22 -29.29 12.72
C GLN A 53 -34.66 -28.69 11.43
N CYS A 54 -35.15 -29.16 10.27
CA CYS A 54 -34.71 -28.70 8.96
C CYS A 54 -35.47 -27.44 8.53
N GLY A 55 -34.75 -26.31 8.38
CA GLY A 55 -35.26 -25.07 7.81
C GLY A 55 -34.96 -24.95 6.31
N LEU A 56 -35.35 -23.82 5.70
CA LEU A 56 -35.19 -23.59 4.25
C LEU A 56 -33.72 -23.42 3.82
N THR A 57 -32.87 -22.84 4.68
CA THR A 57 -31.44 -22.59 4.40
C THR A 57 -30.49 -23.17 5.44
N LYS A 58 -31.00 -23.68 6.57
CA LYS A 58 -30.22 -24.13 7.72
C LYS A 58 -30.93 -25.28 8.44
N VAL A 59 -30.15 -26.16 9.05
CA VAL A 59 -30.63 -27.14 10.03
C VAL A 59 -30.35 -26.61 11.43
N PHE A 60 -31.35 -26.70 12.30
CA PHE A 60 -31.26 -26.31 13.71
C PHE A 60 -31.10 -27.56 14.58
N PHE A 61 -30.19 -27.54 15.54
CA PHE A 61 -29.95 -28.65 16.47
C PHE A 61 -30.22 -28.24 17.91
N LYS A 62 -30.66 -29.19 18.74
CA LYS A 62 -30.66 -29.00 20.19
C LYS A 62 -29.23 -28.91 20.74
N ALA A 63 -29.08 -28.25 21.88
CA ALA A 63 -27.77 -28.09 22.53
C ALA A 63 -27.13 -29.47 22.80
N GLY A 64 -25.84 -29.62 22.47
CA GLY A 64 -25.07 -30.86 22.65
C GLY A 64 -25.07 -31.81 21.44
N VAL A 65 -26.07 -31.74 20.56
CA VAL A 65 -26.20 -32.67 19.42
C VAL A 65 -25.09 -32.47 18.38
N LEU A 66 -24.68 -31.23 18.13
CA LEU A 66 -23.57 -30.94 17.21
C LEU A 66 -22.22 -31.48 17.75
N ALA A 67 -22.01 -31.46 19.07
CA ALA A 67 -20.80 -32.02 19.66
C ALA A 67 -20.74 -33.53 19.47
N HIS A 68 -21.87 -34.22 19.63
CA HIS A 68 -21.98 -35.65 19.35
C HIS A 68 -21.72 -35.98 17.86
N LEU A 69 -22.21 -35.14 16.93
CA LEU A 69 -21.94 -35.31 15.50
C LEU A 69 -20.46 -35.09 15.15
N GLU A 70 -19.77 -34.16 15.81
CA GLU A 70 -18.32 -33.99 15.66
C GLU A 70 -17.54 -35.20 16.20
N GLU A 71 -17.93 -35.77 17.34
CA GLU A 71 -17.30 -36.99 17.87
C GLU A 71 -17.41 -38.16 16.89
N LEU A 72 -18.61 -38.40 16.35
CA LEU A 72 -18.82 -39.45 15.33
C LEU A 72 -17.99 -39.20 14.08
N ARG A 73 -17.89 -37.94 13.65
CA ARG A 73 -17.09 -37.52 12.50
C ARG A 73 -15.61 -37.74 12.75
N ASP A 74 -15.10 -37.38 13.92
CA ASP A 74 -13.71 -37.57 14.31
C ASP A 74 -13.34 -39.06 14.41
N GLU A 75 -14.23 -39.91 14.92
CA GLU A 75 -14.04 -41.36 14.91
C GLU A 75 -13.90 -41.91 13.48
N ALA A 76 -14.79 -41.48 12.57
CA ALA A 76 -14.73 -41.89 11.17
C ALA A 76 -13.47 -41.36 10.47
N LEU A 77 -13.08 -40.11 10.74
CA LEU A 77 -11.88 -39.50 10.17
C LEU A 77 -10.59 -40.08 10.75
N SER A 78 -10.57 -40.50 12.02
CA SER A 78 -9.39 -41.07 12.68
C SER A 78 -8.83 -42.28 11.93
N VAL A 79 -9.69 -43.12 11.34
CA VAL A 79 -9.27 -44.26 10.51
C VAL A 79 -8.54 -43.80 9.24
N ILE A 80 -9.06 -42.76 8.57
CA ILE A 80 -8.48 -42.21 7.34
C ILE A 80 -7.18 -41.46 7.65
N ILE A 81 -7.20 -40.61 8.67
CA ILE A 81 -6.05 -39.83 9.13
C ILE A 81 -4.93 -40.77 9.58
N SER A 82 -5.22 -41.84 10.31
CA SER A 82 -4.20 -42.81 10.74
C SER A 82 -3.55 -43.52 9.55
N LYS A 83 -4.34 -43.90 8.53
CA LYS A 83 -3.81 -44.48 7.28
C LYS A 83 -2.95 -43.49 6.49
N PHE A 84 -3.41 -42.24 6.38
CA PHE A 84 -2.66 -41.17 5.72
C PHE A 84 -1.36 -40.85 6.45
N GLN A 85 -1.41 -40.68 7.77
CA GLN A 85 -0.22 -40.46 8.62
C GLN A 85 0.77 -41.61 8.50
N ARG A 86 0.30 -42.87 8.45
CA ARG A 86 1.18 -44.02 8.22
C ARG A 86 1.87 -43.94 6.85
N ALA A 87 1.14 -43.59 5.80
CA ALA A 87 1.70 -43.43 4.46
C ALA A 87 2.71 -42.28 4.37
N VAL A 88 2.39 -41.13 4.98
CA VAL A 88 3.29 -39.97 5.05
C VAL A 88 4.55 -40.29 5.85
N ARG A 89 4.43 -40.92 7.03
CA ARG A 89 5.59 -41.34 7.83
C ARG A 89 6.46 -42.33 7.08
N HIS A 90 5.87 -43.28 6.37
CA HIS A 90 6.60 -44.23 5.54
C HIS A 90 7.35 -43.53 4.40
N TYR A 91 6.68 -42.63 3.68
CA TYR A 91 7.30 -41.86 2.59
C TYR A 91 8.45 -40.99 3.10
N LEU A 92 8.25 -40.25 4.19
CA LEU A 92 9.31 -39.45 4.82
C LEU A 92 10.48 -40.30 5.29
N ALA A 93 10.22 -41.46 5.90
CA ALA A 93 11.26 -42.40 6.31
C ALA A 93 12.06 -42.93 5.11
N GLN A 94 11.41 -43.20 3.97
CA GLN A 94 12.10 -43.60 2.74
C GLN A 94 12.97 -42.46 2.17
N CYS A 95 12.45 -41.23 2.14
CA CYS A 95 13.22 -40.06 1.72
C CYS A 95 14.45 -39.84 2.62
N GLU A 96 14.27 -39.94 3.94
CA GLU A 96 15.37 -39.79 4.88
C GLU A 96 16.38 -40.94 4.77
N TYR A 97 15.90 -42.18 4.61
CA TYR A 97 16.75 -43.34 4.38
C TYR A 97 17.60 -43.17 3.12
N LYS A 98 17.01 -42.74 2.00
CA LYS A 98 17.74 -42.47 0.76
C LYS A 98 18.81 -41.40 0.97
N ARG A 99 18.47 -40.28 1.62
CA ARG A 99 19.43 -39.23 1.99
C ARG A 99 20.57 -39.75 2.87
N ARG A 100 20.28 -40.59 3.87
CA ARG A 100 21.29 -41.20 4.75
C ARG A 100 22.15 -42.22 3.99
N LEU A 101 21.59 -42.96 3.05
CA LEU A 101 22.33 -43.89 2.19
C LEU A 101 23.32 -43.12 1.30
N ASP A 102 22.87 -42.04 0.66
CA ASP A 102 23.72 -41.18 -0.17
C ASP A 102 24.84 -40.55 0.67
N GLN A 103 24.51 -40.07 1.88
CA GLN A 103 25.51 -39.59 2.85
C GLN A 103 26.49 -40.69 3.28
N GLN A 104 26.03 -41.93 3.50
CA GLN A 104 26.90 -43.04 3.88
C GLN A 104 27.84 -43.44 2.74
N ILE A 105 27.37 -43.42 1.49
CA ILE A 105 28.20 -43.65 0.31
C ILE A 105 29.27 -42.55 0.20
N GLY A 106 28.86 -41.27 0.30
CA GLY A 106 29.79 -40.14 0.34
C GLY A 106 30.80 -40.23 1.48
N LEU A 107 30.34 -40.60 2.68
CA LEU A 107 31.19 -40.79 3.86
C LEU A 107 32.20 -41.92 3.65
N LYS A 108 31.82 -43.05 3.05
CA LYS A 108 32.77 -44.14 2.75
C LYS A 108 33.86 -43.69 1.78
N ILE A 109 33.52 -42.87 0.78
CA ILE A 109 34.51 -42.29 -0.14
C ILE A 109 35.47 -41.38 0.61
N VAL A 110 34.95 -40.48 1.45
CA VAL A 110 35.76 -39.57 2.29
C VAL A 110 36.63 -40.36 3.26
N GLN A 111 36.09 -41.34 3.97
CA GLN A 111 36.83 -42.19 4.90
C GLN A 111 37.97 -42.95 4.21
N ARG A 112 37.72 -43.52 3.02
CA ARG A 112 38.75 -44.18 2.23
C ARG A 112 39.87 -43.19 1.87
N ASN A 113 39.51 -42.00 1.39
CA ASN A 113 40.48 -40.96 1.03
C ASN A 113 41.28 -40.48 2.24
N VAL A 114 40.64 -40.28 3.39
CA VAL A 114 41.31 -39.89 4.65
C VAL A 114 42.23 -40.99 5.16
N ARG A 115 41.83 -42.27 5.09
CA ARG A 115 42.70 -43.40 5.44
C ARG A 115 43.93 -43.44 4.53
N SER A 116 43.75 -43.33 3.22
CA SER A 116 44.87 -43.23 2.27
C SER A 116 45.78 -42.03 2.58
N TRP A 117 45.20 -40.86 2.88
CA TRP A 117 45.97 -39.69 3.30
C TRP A 117 46.75 -39.92 4.60
N CYS A 118 46.16 -40.56 5.61
CA CYS A 118 46.82 -40.88 6.87
C CYS A 118 48.03 -41.81 6.68
N THR A 119 47.94 -42.75 5.73
CA THR A 119 49.05 -43.61 5.33
C THR A 119 50.11 -42.83 4.54
N LEU A 120 49.69 -42.05 3.54
CA LEU A 120 50.58 -41.35 2.61
C LEU A 120 51.29 -40.15 3.24
N ARG A 121 50.65 -39.40 4.15
CA ARG A 121 51.21 -38.16 4.74
C ARG A 121 52.54 -38.37 5.46
N ASN A 122 52.76 -39.57 6.00
CA ASN A 122 53.97 -39.92 6.73
C ASN A 122 55.03 -40.56 5.83
N TRP A 123 54.65 -41.00 4.63
CA TRP A 123 55.55 -41.67 3.69
C TRP A 123 56.55 -40.68 3.07
N ASN A 124 57.85 -40.98 3.19
CA ASN A 124 58.92 -40.08 2.78
C ASN A 124 58.87 -39.73 1.28
N TRP A 125 58.54 -40.71 0.43
CA TRP A 125 58.36 -40.49 -1.01
C TRP A 125 57.21 -39.53 -1.32
N PHE A 126 56.10 -39.62 -0.57
CA PHE A 126 54.96 -38.74 -0.76
C PHE A 126 55.25 -37.29 -0.29
N LYS A 127 56.04 -37.12 0.78
CA LYS A 127 56.53 -35.80 1.20
C LYS A 127 57.46 -35.16 0.17
N LEU A 128 58.36 -35.95 -0.43
CA LEU A 128 59.23 -35.50 -1.51
C LEU A 128 58.40 -35.14 -2.74
N PHE A 129 57.49 -36.00 -3.16
CA PHE A 129 56.55 -35.75 -4.26
C PHE A 129 55.72 -34.49 -4.02
N GLY A 130 55.21 -34.27 -2.81
CA GLY A 130 54.47 -33.06 -2.45
C GLY A 130 55.28 -31.76 -2.55
N ARG A 131 56.60 -31.83 -2.34
CA ARG A 131 57.53 -30.69 -2.54
C ARG A 131 57.92 -30.48 -4.00
N VAL A 132 58.02 -31.56 -4.78
CA VAL A 132 58.42 -31.52 -6.19
C VAL A 132 57.23 -31.18 -7.11
N LYS A 133 56.02 -31.68 -6.81
CA LYS A 133 54.80 -31.49 -7.62
C LYS A 133 54.47 -30.01 -7.91
N PRO A 134 54.60 -29.04 -6.97
CA PRO A 134 54.39 -27.62 -7.27
C PRO A 134 55.44 -26.99 -8.21
N LEU A 135 56.61 -27.61 -8.37
CA LEU A 135 57.67 -27.15 -9.28
C LEU A 135 57.39 -27.58 -10.72
N ILE A 136 56.64 -28.67 -10.92
CA ILE A 136 56.18 -29.16 -12.22
C ILE A 136 54.85 -28.45 -12.56
N LYS A 137 54.97 -27.20 -13.03
CA LYS A 137 53.81 -26.33 -13.30
C LYS A 137 53.20 -26.48 -14.70
N GLY A 138 53.74 -27.30 -15.60
CA GLY A 138 53.27 -27.41 -16.99
C GLY A 138 51.75 -27.63 -17.09
N ASN A 139 51.27 -28.79 -16.63
CA ASN A 139 49.85 -29.12 -16.67
C ASN A 139 48.98 -28.26 -15.73
N LYS A 140 49.56 -27.75 -14.63
CA LYS A 140 48.83 -26.83 -13.74
C LYS A 140 48.59 -25.47 -14.37
N LYS A 141 49.53 -25.00 -15.21
CA LYS A 141 49.32 -23.78 -15.99
C LYS A 141 48.21 -24.00 -17.01
N ASP A 142 48.18 -25.15 -17.68
CA ASP A 142 47.10 -25.46 -18.64
C ASP A 142 45.74 -25.57 -17.94
N GLU A 143 45.65 -26.24 -16.77
CA GLU A 143 44.43 -26.27 -15.94
C GLU A 143 44.06 -24.85 -15.42
N GLU A 144 45.04 -24.04 -15.02
CA GLU A 144 44.84 -22.64 -14.62
C GLU A 144 44.39 -21.78 -15.81
N TYR A 145 44.92 -22.02 -17.02
CA TYR A 145 44.51 -21.36 -18.25
C TYR A 145 43.10 -21.76 -18.65
N GLU A 146 42.73 -23.04 -18.57
CA GLU A 146 41.37 -23.51 -18.87
C GLU A 146 40.37 -23.00 -17.83
N ALA A 147 40.75 -22.96 -16.56
CA ALA A 147 39.95 -22.34 -15.50
C ALA A 147 39.81 -20.82 -15.69
N LEU A 148 40.89 -20.14 -16.10
CA LEU A 148 40.86 -18.72 -16.46
C LEU A 148 40.04 -18.49 -17.72
N GLU A 149 40.12 -19.36 -18.73
CA GLU A 149 39.34 -19.26 -19.97
C GLU A 149 37.85 -19.47 -19.70
N LYS A 150 37.50 -20.45 -18.87
CA LYS A 150 36.11 -20.63 -18.41
C LYS A 150 35.63 -19.42 -17.61
N ARG A 151 36.47 -18.90 -16.71
CA ARG A 151 36.15 -17.69 -15.95
C ARG A 151 36.05 -16.45 -16.85
N CYS A 152 36.87 -16.36 -17.89
CA CYS A 152 36.79 -15.31 -18.90
C CYS A 152 35.49 -15.43 -19.69
N LYS A 153 35.09 -16.62 -20.11
CA LYS A 153 33.79 -16.86 -20.77
C LYS A 153 32.61 -16.50 -19.87
N ASP A 154 32.63 -16.95 -18.61
CA ASP A 154 31.60 -16.60 -17.62
C ASP A 154 31.53 -15.07 -17.40
N LEU A 155 32.69 -14.41 -17.33
CA LEU A 155 32.78 -12.95 -17.21
C LEU A 155 32.35 -12.24 -18.49
N GLU A 156 32.69 -12.73 -19.67
CA GLU A 156 32.27 -12.19 -20.97
C GLU A 156 30.75 -12.29 -21.14
N GLU A 157 30.15 -13.42 -20.77
CA GLU A 157 28.68 -13.56 -20.75
C GLU A 157 28.03 -12.63 -19.72
N SER A 158 28.62 -12.50 -18.54
CA SER A 158 28.14 -11.57 -17.52
C SER A 158 28.24 -10.12 -17.99
N VAL A 159 29.38 -9.73 -18.57
CA VAL A 159 29.63 -8.39 -19.13
C VAL A 159 28.69 -8.14 -20.30
N SER A 160 28.45 -9.12 -21.17
CA SER A 160 27.50 -8.98 -22.28
C SER A 160 26.07 -8.76 -21.79
N LYS A 161 25.64 -9.48 -20.74
CA LYS A 161 24.34 -9.26 -20.08
C LYS A 161 24.27 -7.86 -19.47
N GLU A 162 25.29 -7.46 -18.71
CA GLU A 162 25.37 -6.14 -18.07
C GLU A 162 25.46 -5.00 -19.10
N GLU A 163 26.16 -5.19 -20.22
CA GLU A 163 26.21 -4.23 -21.33
C GLU A 163 24.86 -4.10 -22.01
N LYS A 164 24.12 -5.19 -22.16
CA LYS A 164 22.76 -5.14 -22.70
C LYS A 164 21.83 -4.36 -21.77
N THR A 165 21.84 -4.66 -20.47
CA THR A 165 21.06 -3.90 -19.49
C THR A 165 21.51 -2.45 -19.39
N ARG A 166 22.81 -2.16 -19.53
CA ARG A 166 23.33 -0.79 -19.59
C ARG A 166 22.82 -0.06 -20.82
N LYS A 167 22.85 -0.69 -22.01
CA LYS A 167 22.31 -0.11 -23.25
C LYS A 167 20.81 0.14 -23.14
N ASP A 168 20.05 -0.79 -22.57
CA ASP A 168 18.61 -0.63 -22.35
C ASP A 168 18.34 0.53 -21.37
N ALA A 169 19.13 0.65 -20.30
CA ALA A 169 19.05 1.78 -19.36
C ALA A 169 19.48 3.11 -19.99
N GLU A 170 20.54 3.13 -20.81
CA GLU A 170 20.97 4.30 -21.59
C GLU A 170 19.90 4.74 -22.59
N ALA A 171 19.21 3.79 -23.23
CA ALA A 171 18.08 4.08 -24.13
C ALA A 171 16.86 4.63 -23.39
N ILE A 172 16.57 4.15 -22.18
CA ILE A 172 15.53 4.74 -21.32
C ILE A 172 15.95 6.15 -20.89
N ASN A 173 17.21 6.34 -20.49
CA ASN A 173 17.72 7.63 -20.05
C ASN A 173 17.72 8.67 -21.18
N SER A 174 18.05 8.27 -22.42
CA SER A 174 17.94 9.15 -23.58
C SER A 174 16.50 9.54 -23.89
N LYS A 175 15.55 8.60 -23.79
CA LYS A 175 14.10 8.90 -23.88
C LYS A 175 13.65 9.88 -22.80
N LEU A 176 13.99 9.63 -21.54
CA LEU A 176 13.66 10.53 -20.42
C LEU A 176 14.32 11.91 -20.58
N THR A 177 15.53 11.98 -21.14
CA THR A 177 16.20 13.25 -21.44
C THR A 177 15.48 14.00 -22.55
N ALA A 178 15.02 13.31 -23.60
CA ALA A 178 14.23 13.90 -24.66
C ALA A 178 12.86 14.40 -24.14
N GLU A 179 12.16 13.60 -23.33
CA GLU A 179 10.92 14.02 -22.66
C GLU A 179 11.15 15.23 -21.75
N LYS A 180 12.25 15.25 -20.99
CA LYS A 180 12.64 16.41 -20.16
C LYS A 180 12.90 17.66 -21.01
N GLN A 181 13.58 17.53 -22.14
CA GLN A 181 13.81 18.65 -23.08
C GLN A 181 12.48 19.15 -23.66
N GLN A 182 11.58 18.24 -24.06
CA GLN A 182 10.26 18.59 -24.55
C GLN A 182 9.42 19.30 -23.49
N LEU A 183 9.43 18.83 -22.25
CA LEU A 183 8.77 19.49 -21.12
C LEU A 183 9.39 20.86 -20.81
N SER A 184 10.71 21.00 -20.96
CA SER A 184 11.39 22.29 -20.77
C SER A 184 10.97 23.29 -21.85
N LEU A 185 10.86 22.84 -23.11
CA LEU A 185 10.37 23.66 -24.22
C LEU A 185 8.90 24.07 -24.01
N GLN A 186 8.05 23.14 -23.57
CA GLN A 186 6.66 23.47 -23.21
C GLN A 186 6.60 24.50 -22.08
N LEU A 187 7.47 24.38 -21.08
CA LEU A 187 7.54 25.34 -19.97
C LEU A 187 8.01 26.72 -20.43
N GLU A 188 8.90 26.79 -21.43
CA GLU A 188 9.33 28.04 -22.07
C GLU A 188 8.20 28.67 -22.88
N GLN A 189 7.46 27.88 -23.66
CA GLN A 189 6.27 28.33 -24.39
C GLN A 189 5.16 28.85 -23.45
N GLU A 190 4.90 28.16 -22.34
CA GLU A 190 3.95 28.60 -21.32
C GLU A 190 4.42 29.89 -20.62
N ARG A 191 5.74 30.07 -20.42
CA ARG A 191 6.31 31.32 -19.90
C ARG A 191 6.13 32.48 -20.86
N GLU A 192 6.34 32.27 -22.16
CA GLU A 192 6.11 33.29 -23.19
C GLU A 192 4.61 33.63 -23.28
N ALA A 193 3.73 32.62 -23.29
CA ALA A 193 2.28 32.84 -23.27
C ALA A 193 1.81 33.59 -22.02
N LEU A 194 2.41 33.31 -20.86
CA LEU A 194 2.17 34.06 -19.62
C LEU A 194 2.65 35.51 -19.75
N ALA A 195 3.86 35.74 -20.27
CA ALA A 195 4.38 37.09 -20.47
C ALA A 195 3.52 37.92 -21.44
N GLU A 196 3.02 37.31 -22.53
CA GLU A 196 2.06 37.95 -23.43
C GLU A 196 0.72 38.26 -22.76
N SER A 197 0.27 37.38 -21.86
CA SER A 197 -0.95 37.59 -21.07
C SER A 197 -0.77 38.73 -20.07
N GLU A 198 0.37 38.79 -19.40
CA GLU A 198 0.76 39.89 -18.50
C GLU A 198 0.87 41.22 -19.25
N GLU A 199 1.48 41.24 -20.45
CA GLU A 199 1.56 42.44 -21.28
C GLU A 199 0.16 42.89 -21.75
N ARG A 200 -0.71 41.95 -22.16
CA ARG A 200 -2.11 42.25 -22.48
C ARG A 200 -2.86 42.81 -21.29
N SER A 201 -2.68 42.22 -20.11
CA SER A 201 -3.27 42.71 -18.85
C SER A 201 -2.79 44.12 -18.51
N ALA A 202 -1.49 44.39 -18.65
CA ALA A 202 -0.91 45.72 -18.44
C ALA A 202 -1.43 46.76 -19.43
N LYS A 203 -1.60 46.39 -20.71
CA LYS A 203 -2.22 47.26 -21.73
C LYS A 203 -3.67 47.58 -21.38
N ILE A 204 -4.46 46.59 -20.96
CA ILE A 204 -5.85 46.78 -20.54
C ILE A 204 -5.92 47.68 -19.29
N LEU A 205 -5.01 47.51 -18.33
CA LEU A 205 -4.89 48.37 -17.15
C LEU A 205 -4.54 49.82 -17.51
N ALA A 206 -3.61 50.03 -18.44
CA ALA A 206 -3.26 51.36 -18.94
C ALA A 206 -4.44 52.02 -19.66
N GLN A 207 -5.13 51.29 -20.55
CA GLN A 207 -6.33 51.77 -21.22
C GLN A 207 -7.45 52.12 -20.23
N LYS A 208 -7.63 51.30 -19.18
CA LYS A 208 -8.58 51.58 -18.11
C LYS A 208 -8.22 52.87 -17.37
N SER A 209 -6.96 53.07 -17.02
CA SER A 209 -6.48 54.30 -16.38
C SER A 209 -6.71 55.54 -17.27
N ASP A 210 -6.46 55.43 -18.57
CA ASP A 210 -6.70 56.52 -19.52
C ASP A 210 -8.19 56.84 -19.65
N LEU A 211 -9.05 55.82 -19.69
CA LEU A 211 -10.50 55.99 -19.70
C LEU A 211 -11.03 56.60 -18.39
N GLU A 212 -10.50 56.18 -17.24
CA GLU A 212 -10.82 56.77 -15.94
C GLU A 212 -10.43 58.26 -15.88
N ARG A 213 -9.28 58.61 -16.48
CA ARG A 213 -8.85 60.01 -16.59
C ARG A 213 -9.74 60.81 -17.55
N GLN A 214 -10.09 60.27 -18.71
CA GLN A 214 -11.01 60.92 -19.65
C GLN A 214 -12.40 61.12 -19.04
N MET A 215 -12.90 60.13 -18.28
CA MET A 215 -14.16 60.24 -17.54
C MET A 215 -14.09 61.35 -16.48
N LYS A 216 -12.96 61.51 -15.81
CA LYS A 216 -12.75 62.61 -14.87
C LYS A 216 -12.70 63.96 -15.57
N ASP A 217 -11.93 64.08 -16.65
CA ASP A 217 -11.83 65.31 -17.44
C ASP A 217 -13.21 65.72 -18.02
N LEU A 218 -14.03 64.75 -18.46
CA LEU A 218 -15.41 64.99 -18.91
C LEU A 218 -16.34 65.41 -17.77
N ASN A 219 -16.20 64.83 -16.58
CA ASN A 219 -16.96 65.26 -15.40
C ASN A 219 -16.59 66.69 -14.97
N ASP A 220 -15.31 67.05 -15.01
CA ASP A 220 -14.84 68.39 -14.69
C ASP A 220 -15.35 69.41 -15.74
N GLN A 221 -15.35 69.04 -17.03
CA GLN A 221 -15.96 69.85 -18.10
C GLN A 221 -17.47 70.02 -17.93
N LEU A 222 -18.17 68.96 -17.50
CA LEU A 222 -19.60 69.03 -17.23
C LEU A 222 -19.88 70.01 -16.08
N ALA A 223 -19.09 69.95 -15.01
CA ALA A 223 -19.18 70.89 -13.89
C ALA A 223 -18.91 72.35 -14.31
N ASP A 224 -17.89 72.57 -15.16
CA ASP A 224 -17.59 73.90 -15.71
C ASP A 224 -18.73 74.43 -16.60
N GLU A 225 -19.36 73.58 -17.41
CA GLU A 225 -20.53 73.94 -18.21
C GLU A 225 -21.78 74.20 -17.36
N GLU A 226 -21.99 73.45 -16.28
CA GLU A 226 -23.04 73.72 -15.29
C GLU A 226 -22.85 75.08 -14.60
N ASP A 227 -21.61 75.42 -14.23
CA ASP A 227 -21.27 76.72 -13.66
C ASP A 227 -21.42 77.87 -14.67
N ARG A 228 -21.00 77.65 -15.93
CA ARG A 228 -21.23 78.60 -17.03
C ARG A 228 -22.71 78.83 -17.26
N TYR A 229 -23.51 77.77 -17.32
CA TYR A 229 -24.96 77.85 -17.44
C TYR A 229 -25.59 78.61 -16.27
N GLY A 230 -25.14 78.35 -15.04
CA GLY A 230 -25.51 79.09 -13.84
C GLY A 230 -25.17 80.58 -13.92
N SER A 231 -24.01 80.94 -14.48
CA SER A 231 -23.59 82.33 -14.70
C SER A 231 -24.42 83.02 -15.79
N LEU A 232 -24.70 82.32 -16.90
CA LEU A 232 -25.49 82.83 -18.02
C LEU A 232 -26.92 83.12 -17.59
N ASN A 233 -27.49 82.23 -16.75
CA ASN A 233 -28.82 82.41 -16.21
C ASN A 233 -28.90 83.62 -15.25
N LYS A 234 -27.83 83.89 -14.48
CA LYS A 234 -27.71 85.12 -13.67
C LYS A 234 -27.61 86.38 -14.54
N GLN A 235 -26.84 86.34 -15.62
CA GLN A 235 -26.73 87.46 -16.57
C GLN A 235 -28.06 87.72 -17.29
N LYS A 236 -28.75 86.67 -17.72
CA LYS A 236 -30.09 86.76 -18.32
C LYS A 236 -31.08 87.50 -17.40
N LYS A 237 -31.15 87.13 -16.12
CA LYS A 237 -31.98 87.82 -15.13
C LYS A 237 -31.62 89.30 -14.97
N LYS A 238 -30.33 89.64 -15.05
CA LYS A 238 -29.86 91.03 -14.96
C LYS A 238 -30.30 91.86 -16.17
N VAL A 239 -30.17 91.31 -17.38
CA VAL A 239 -30.63 91.97 -18.61
C VAL A 239 -32.15 92.13 -18.62
N GLU A 240 -32.91 91.15 -18.10
CA GLU A 240 -34.36 91.27 -17.95
C GLU A 240 -34.76 92.41 -17.00
N GLN A 241 -34.05 92.57 -15.88
CA GLN A 241 -34.24 93.70 -14.95
C GLN A 241 -33.88 95.06 -15.56
N ASP A 242 -32.77 95.14 -16.30
CA ASP A 242 -32.35 96.37 -16.99
C ASP A 242 -33.37 96.78 -18.08
N ASN A 243 -33.99 95.80 -18.75
CA ASN A 243 -35.01 96.03 -19.76
C ASN A 243 -36.34 96.53 -19.15
N GLU A 244 -36.72 96.04 -17.96
CA GLU A 244 -37.84 96.61 -17.19
C GLU A 244 -37.57 98.05 -16.75
N ALA A 245 -36.34 98.36 -16.31
CA ALA A 245 -35.95 99.71 -15.94
C ALA A 245 -35.99 100.68 -17.13
N LEU A 246 -35.53 100.23 -18.31
CA LEU A 246 -35.59 101.02 -19.54
C LEU A 246 -37.03 101.28 -20.00
N LYS A 247 -37.94 100.30 -19.90
CA LYS A 247 -39.37 100.50 -20.18
C LYS A 247 -40.00 101.58 -19.29
N LYS A 248 -39.62 101.61 -18.01
CA LYS A 248 -40.08 102.63 -17.06
C LYS A 248 -39.57 104.03 -17.43
N ASN A 249 -38.31 104.15 -17.83
CA ASN A 249 -37.74 105.41 -18.30
C ASN A 249 -38.40 105.93 -19.60
N VAL A 250 -38.78 105.04 -20.52
CA VAL A 250 -39.54 105.44 -21.72
C VAL A 250 -40.91 106.01 -21.34
N GLN A 251 -41.59 105.39 -20.38
CA GLN A 251 -42.88 105.87 -19.86
C GLN A 251 -42.78 107.27 -19.21
N ASP A 252 -41.71 107.51 -18.45
CA ASP A 252 -41.46 108.82 -17.82
C ASP A 252 -41.10 109.91 -18.86
N LEU A 253 -40.41 109.54 -19.95
CA LEU A 253 -40.11 110.44 -21.06
C LEU A 253 -41.36 110.79 -21.89
N GLU A 254 -42.29 109.86 -22.08
CA GLU A 254 -43.58 110.13 -22.75
C GLU A 254 -44.45 111.12 -21.97
N VAL A 255 -44.45 111.07 -20.63
CA VAL A 255 -45.12 112.07 -19.77
C VAL A 255 -44.45 113.44 -19.89
N THR A 256 -43.13 113.47 -20.03
CA THR A 256 -42.36 114.71 -20.16
C THR A 256 -42.60 115.40 -21.51
N ILE A 257 -42.77 114.64 -22.60
CA ILE A 257 -43.11 115.17 -23.93
C ILE A 257 -44.49 115.84 -23.94
N LYS A 258 -45.51 115.23 -23.30
CA LYS A 258 -46.86 115.83 -23.18
C LYS A 258 -46.86 117.16 -22.41
N LYS A 259 -45.95 117.33 -21.45
CA LYS A 259 -45.79 118.58 -20.69
C LYS A 259 -45.15 119.67 -21.57
N GLN A 260 -44.12 119.33 -22.35
CA GLN A 260 -43.42 120.25 -23.26
C GLN A 260 -44.31 120.75 -24.42
N GLU A 261 -45.26 119.94 -24.90
CA GLU A 261 -46.23 120.37 -25.94
C GLU A 261 -47.21 121.44 -25.45
N SER A 262 -47.55 121.46 -24.14
CA SER A 262 -48.40 122.50 -23.55
C SER A 262 -47.66 123.84 -23.34
N GLU A 263 -46.34 123.81 -23.13
CA GLU A 263 -45.50 125.02 -23.00
C GLU A 263 -45.14 125.63 -24.37
N LYS A 264 -45.12 124.83 -25.45
CA LYS A 264 -44.90 125.31 -26.83
C LYS A 264 -46.00 126.28 -27.31
N GLN A 265 -47.27 125.98 -27.03
CA GLN A 265 -48.40 126.85 -27.42
C GLN A 265 -48.40 128.21 -26.71
N ALA A 266 -47.81 128.30 -25.50
CA ALA A 266 -47.65 129.55 -24.77
C ALA A 266 -46.50 130.42 -25.31
N LYS A 267 -45.46 129.81 -25.91
CA LYS A 267 -44.30 130.54 -26.47
C LYS A 267 -44.50 131.04 -27.91
N ASP A 268 -45.39 130.43 -28.70
CA ASP A 268 -45.71 130.90 -30.07
C ASP A 268 -46.45 132.27 -30.11
N HIS A 269 -47.03 132.73 -28.99
CA HIS A 269 -47.57 134.10 -28.87
C HIS A 269 -46.50 135.17 -28.54
N GLN A 270 -45.36 134.78 -27.97
CA GLN A 270 -44.23 135.68 -27.68
C GLN A 270 -43.25 135.82 -28.86
N ILE A 271 -43.24 134.86 -29.78
CA ILE A 271 -42.31 134.83 -30.94
C ILE A 271 -42.65 135.89 -32.01
N ARG A 272 -43.86 136.45 -32.05
CA ARG A 272 -44.18 137.58 -32.96
C ARG A 272 -43.63 138.93 -32.51
N SER A 273 -43.24 139.07 -31.24
CA SER A 273 -42.71 140.33 -30.68
C SER A 273 -41.18 140.39 -30.66
N LEU A 274 -40.49 139.27 -30.96
CA LEU A 274 -39.03 139.17 -30.88
C LEU A 274 -38.37 138.94 -32.26
N GLN A 275 -39.16 139.02 -33.35
CA GLN A 275 -38.69 138.94 -34.73
C GLN A 275 -38.00 140.22 -35.24
N GLU A 276 -37.97 141.32 -34.45
CA GLU A 276 -37.35 142.59 -34.84
C GLU A 276 -35.93 142.82 -34.26
N GLU A 277 -35.44 142.00 -33.32
CA GLU A 277 -34.15 142.30 -32.64
C GLU A 277 -32.97 141.34 -32.93
N LEU A 278 -33.17 140.17 -33.56
CA LEU A 278 -32.02 139.30 -33.89
C LEU A 278 -31.46 139.49 -35.31
N ALA A 279 -32.08 140.36 -36.11
CA ALA A 279 -31.54 140.80 -37.40
C ALA A 279 -30.23 141.61 -37.28
N SER A 280 -29.76 141.90 -36.06
CA SER A 280 -28.56 142.71 -35.81
C SER A 280 -27.32 141.93 -35.38
N GLN A 281 -27.35 140.59 -35.28
CA GLN A 281 -26.16 139.81 -34.89
C GLN A 281 -25.59 138.92 -36.00
N ASP A 282 -26.26 138.80 -37.14
CA ASP A 282 -25.81 138.01 -38.30
C ASP A 282 -24.75 138.72 -39.18
N GLU A 283 -24.36 139.97 -38.86
CA GLU A 283 -23.34 140.72 -39.62
C GLU A 283 -21.91 140.61 -39.04
N ALA A 284 -21.72 140.01 -37.86
CA ALA A 284 -20.43 140.02 -37.15
C ALA A 284 -19.56 138.75 -37.31
N ILE A 285 -20.09 137.61 -37.80
CA ILE A 285 -19.29 136.37 -37.93
C ILE A 285 -18.95 136.04 -39.39
N ALA A 286 -19.60 136.70 -40.36
CA ALA A 286 -19.25 136.60 -41.79
C ALA A 286 -17.85 137.17 -42.14
N LYS A 287 -17.22 137.94 -41.22
CA LYS A 287 -15.86 138.49 -41.39
C LYS A 287 -14.74 137.68 -40.71
N LEU A 288 -15.05 136.66 -39.91
CA LEU A 288 -14.02 135.82 -39.23
C LEU A 288 -13.65 134.53 -39.99
N ASN A 289 -14.33 134.22 -41.11
CA ASN A 289 -14.14 132.97 -41.85
C ASN A 289 -13.18 133.05 -43.06
N LYS A 290 -12.58 134.23 -43.35
CA LYS A 290 -11.69 134.39 -44.53
C LYS A 290 -10.22 134.72 -44.20
N GLU A 291 -9.91 135.11 -42.96
CA GLU A 291 -8.53 135.33 -42.48
C GLU A 291 -7.95 134.13 -41.71
N LYS A 292 -8.80 133.20 -41.26
CA LYS A 292 -8.40 131.95 -40.57
C LYS A 292 -7.65 130.96 -41.46
N LYS A 293 -7.95 130.93 -42.78
CA LYS A 293 -7.46 129.90 -43.70
C LYS A 293 -6.06 130.15 -44.30
N SER A 294 -5.53 131.37 -44.17
CA SER A 294 -4.19 131.74 -44.67
C SER A 294 -3.11 131.74 -43.57
N GLN A 295 -3.52 131.78 -42.29
CA GLN A 295 -2.61 131.85 -41.14
C GLN A 295 -2.40 130.47 -40.46
N GLU A 296 -3.31 129.50 -40.68
CA GLU A 296 -3.19 128.13 -40.15
C GLU A 296 -2.11 127.28 -40.88
N GLU A 297 -1.76 127.60 -42.13
CA GLU A 297 -0.67 126.92 -42.86
C GLU A 297 0.73 127.41 -42.46
N ALA A 298 0.85 128.57 -41.79
CA ALA A 298 2.10 129.06 -41.20
C ALA A 298 2.31 128.55 -39.75
N ASN A 299 1.24 128.34 -38.98
CA ASN A 299 1.31 127.76 -37.63
C ASN A 299 1.50 126.23 -37.63
N ARG A 300 1.29 125.56 -38.77
CA ARG A 300 1.70 124.16 -39.02
C ARG A 300 3.22 123.95 -39.12
N LYS A 301 4.04 125.01 -39.09
CA LYS A 301 5.52 124.87 -39.21
C LYS A 301 6.33 125.32 -38.00
N LEU A 302 5.73 126.02 -37.03
CA LEU A 302 6.41 126.47 -35.80
C LEU A 302 5.86 125.80 -34.53
N THR A 303 4.67 125.20 -34.59
CA THR A 303 4.11 124.43 -33.47
C THR A 303 4.59 122.97 -33.49
N ASP A 304 4.84 122.40 -34.68
CA ASP A 304 5.42 121.05 -34.84
C ASP A 304 6.89 120.99 -34.34
N ASP A 305 7.64 122.09 -34.43
CA ASP A 305 9.03 122.19 -33.93
C ASP A 305 9.12 122.41 -32.41
N LEU A 306 8.08 122.97 -31.77
CA LEU A 306 8.01 123.13 -30.31
C LEU A 306 7.42 121.89 -29.62
N HIS A 307 6.48 121.19 -30.25
CA HIS A 307 5.96 119.90 -29.78
C HIS A 307 6.98 118.76 -29.96
N ALA A 308 7.84 118.81 -30.98
CA ALA A 308 8.94 117.85 -31.15
C ALA A 308 10.05 117.96 -30.09
N GLU A 309 10.22 119.12 -29.43
CA GLU A 309 11.16 119.28 -28.31
C GLU A 309 10.52 119.00 -26.94
N GLU A 310 9.22 119.28 -26.75
CA GLU A 310 8.49 118.90 -25.54
C GLU A 310 8.17 117.38 -25.46
N ASP A 311 7.95 116.72 -26.62
CA ASP A 311 7.88 115.26 -26.70
C ASP A 311 9.24 114.60 -26.52
N LYS A 312 10.37 115.26 -26.83
CA LYS A 312 11.71 114.71 -26.52
C LYS A 312 12.01 114.70 -25.03
N VAL A 313 11.57 115.69 -24.25
CA VAL A 313 11.78 115.73 -22.80
C VAL A 313 10.82 114.80 -22.05
N ASN A 314 9.57 114.66 -22.49
CA ASN A 314 8.62 113.69 -21.92
C ASN A 314 8.87 112.25 -22.39
N HIS A 315 9.39 112.04 -23.60
CA HIS A 315 9.90 110.75 -24.06
C HIS A 315 11.19 110.39 -23.31
N MET A 316 12.12 111.33 -23.06
CA MET A 316 13.35 111.08 -22.27
C MET A 316 13.05 110.75 -20.81
N ASN A 317 12.05 111.38 -20.16
CA ASN A 317 11.66 111.01 -18.80
C ASN A 317 10.94 109.66 -18.74
N LYS A 318 10.08 109.32 -19.72
CA LYS A 318 9.47 107.97 -19.83
C LYS A 318 10.48 106.89 -20.26
N LEU A 319 11.49 107.24 -21.08
CA LEU A 319 12.59 106.36 -21.44
C LEU A 319 13.50 106.15 -20.23
N LYS A 320 13.73 107.17 -19.40
CA LYS A 320 14.51 107.04 -18.16
C LYS A 320 13.81 106.11 -17.16
N THR A 321 12.50 106.25 -16.91
CA THR A 321 11.78 105.33 -16.01
C THR A 321 11.62 103.93 -16.62
N LYS A 322 11.47 103.81 -17.95
CA LYS A 322 11.49 102.51 -18.64
C LYS A 322 12.88 101.88 -18.71
N LEU A 323 13.95 102.67 -18.78
CA LEU A 323 15.34 102.18 -18.75
C LEU A 323 15.76 101.84 -17.32
N GLU A 324 15.27 102.53 -16.30
CA GLU A 324 15.44 102.13 -14.88
C GLU A 324 14.62 100.87 -14.57
N GLN A 325 13.39 100.72 -15.07
CA GLN A 325 12.63 99.46 -14.97
C GLN A 325 13.18 98.33 -15.86
N GLN A 326 13.76 98.63 -17.02
CA GLN A 326 14.45 97.64 -17.85
C GLN A 326 15.83 97.30 -17.28
N LEU A 327 16.49 98.21 -16.54
CA LEU A 327 17.71 97.93 -15.81
C LEU A 327 17.40 97.03 -14.60
N ASP A 328 16.37 97.34 -13.82
CA ASP A 328 15.90 96.47 -12.72
C ASP A 328 15.42 95.11 -13.25
N GLN A 329 14.70 95.06 -14.37
CA GLN A 329 14.32 93.80 -15.02
C GLN A 329 15.51 93.06 -15.66
N LEU A 330 16.54 93.76 -16.13
CA LEU A 330 17.78 93.17 -16.64
C LEU A 330 18.71 92.73 -15.51
N GLU A 331 18.69 93.37 -14.34
CA GLU A 331 19.40 92.96 -13.14
C GLU A 331 18.72 91.76 -12.47
N ASP A 332 17.37 91.75 -12.38
CA ASP A 332 16.59 90.57 -11.96
C ASP A 332 16.70 89.43 -12.98
N SER A 333 16.71 89.74 -14.27
CA SER A 333 16.97 88.78 -15.35
C SER A 333 18.39 88.23 -15.26
N LEU A 334 19.39 89.06 -14.99
CA LEU A 334 20.79 88.65 -14.85
C LEU A 334 21.04 87.88 -13.55
N GLU A 335 20.35 88.17 -12.45
CA GLU A 335 20.40 87.38 -11.21
C GLU A 335 19.63 86.05 -11.35
N ARG A 336 18.48 86.03 -12.03
CA ARG A 336 17.76 84.80 -12.40
C ARG A 336 18.54 83.99 -13.43
N GLU A 337 19.23 84.62 -14.37
CA GLU A 337 20.08 83.95 -15.35
C GLU A 337 21.36 83.45 -14.70
N LYS A 338 21.96 84.15 -13.72
CA LYS A 338 23.08 83.62 -12.92
C LYS A 338 22.67 82.45 -12.03
N ARG A 339 21.48 82.48 -11.42
CA ARG A 339 20.92 81.33 -10.68
C ARG A 339 20.56 80.17 -11.61
N ASN A 340 19.89 80.44 -12.72
CA ASN A 340 19.56 79.43 -13.73
C ASN A 340 20.81 78.90 -14.42
N ARG A 341 21.88 79.68 -14.57
CA ARG A 341 23.17 79.25 -15.13
C ARG A 341 23.97 78.43 -14.12
N ALA A 342 23.87 78.71 -12.82
CA ALA A 342 24.42 77.84 -11.78
C ALA A 342 23.62 76.54 -11.63
N GLU A 343 22.29 76.60 -11.74
CA GLU A 343 21.39 75.42 -11.78
C GLU A 343 21.59 74.62 -13.08
N LEU A 344 21.79 75.29 -14.22
CA LEU A 344 22.14 74.69 -15.51
C LEU A 344 23.56 74.14 -15.51
N GLU A 345 24.55 74.74 -14.86
CA GLU A 345 25.89 74.14 -14.71
C GLU A 345 25.86 72.95 -13.76
N LYS A 346 25.00 72.96 -12.74
CA LYS A 346 24.79 71.82 -11.83
C LYS A 346 24.02 70.68 -12.50
N GLN A 347 22.96 70.99 -13.25
CA GLN A 347 22.26 70.04 -14.10
C GLN A 347 23.14 69.57 -15.26
N LYS A 348 23.95 70.44 -15.86
CA LYS A 348 24.94 70.08 -16.90
C LYS A 348 26.03 69.18 -16.35
N ARG A 349 26.53 69.38 -15.13
CA ARG A 349 27.46 68.41 -14.50
C ARG A 349 26.78 67.09 -14.15
N LYS A 350 25.49 67.12 -13.79
CA LYS A 350 24.68 65.91 -13.55
C LYS A 350 24.40 65.16 -14.84
N THR A 351 23.99 65.86 -15.90
CA THR A 351 23.74 65.29 -17.22
C THR A 351 25.03 64.97 -17.97
N GLU A 352 26.17 65.64 -17.74
CA GLU A 352 27.49 65.23 -18.24
C GLU A 352 28.01 64.01 -17.48
N GLY A 353 27.72 63.88 -16.18
CA GLY A 353 27.99 62.66 -15.40
C GLY A 353 27.11 61.49 -15.83
N GLU A 354 25.81 61.72 -16.01
CA GLU A 354 24.85 60.73 -16.53
C GLU A 354 25.11 60.42 -18.00
N LEU A 355 25.57 61.39 -18.81
CA LEU A 355 26.00 61.20 -20.20
C LEU A 355 27.31 60.43 -20.26
N LYS A 356 28.24 60.63 -19.32
CA LYS A 356 29.48 59.86 -19.24
C LYS A 356 29.23 58.43 -18.78
N ILE A 357 28.35 58.21 -17.81
CA ILE A 357 27.88 56.86 -17.42
C ILE A 357 27.07 56.23 -18.55
N ALA A 358 26.24 57.00 -19.25
CA ALA A 358 25.52 56.51 -20.43
C ALA A 358 26.46 56.25 -21.60
N GLN A 359 27.56 56.98 -21.76
CA GLN A 359 28.60 56.73 -22.76
C GLN A 359 29.46 55.52 -22.38
N GLU A 360 29.82 55.35 -21.11
CA GLU A 360 30.49 54.13 -20.62
C GLU A 360 29.56 52.91 -20.75
N ASN A 361 28.26 53.06 -20.46
CA ASN A 361 27.25 52.01 -20.68
C ASN A 361 26.97 51.78 -22.17
N ILE A 362 26.98 52.81 -23.01
CA ILE A 362 26.83 52.66 -24.46
C ILE A 362 28.09 52.02 -25.02
N ASP A 363 29.30 52.32 -24.54
CA ASP A 363 30.54 51.69 -24.98
C ASP A 363 30.62 50.22 -24.50
N GLU A 364 30.18 49.94 -23.27
CA GLU A 364 30.01 48.57 -22.73
C GLU A 364 28.94 47.80 -23.51
N LEU A 365 27.78 48.41 -23.78
CA LEU A 365 26.71 47.83 -24.61
C LEU A 365 27.13 47.72 -26.07
N THR A 366 27.98 48.60 -26.59
CA THR A 366 28.49 48.53 -27.97
C THR A 366 29.54 47.45 -28.07
N ARG A 367 30.34 47.23 -27.02
CA ARG A 367 31.29 46.12 -26.91
C ARG A 367 30.56 44.78 -26.74
N GLN A 368 29.54 44.70 -25.88
CA GLN A 368 28.66 43.54 -25.77
C GLN A 368 27.89 43.31 -27.06
N LYS A 369 27.40 44.36 -27.72
CA LYS A 369 26.77 44.28 -29.04
C LYS A 369 27.76 43.74 -30.08
N LEU A 370 29.01 44.22 -30.13
CA LEU A 370 30.04 43.72 -31.05
C LEU A 370 30.42 42.26 -30.75
N GLU A 371 30.45 41.88 -29.47
CA GLU A 371 30.71 40.51 -29.04
C GLU A 371 29.53 39.58 -29.37
N THR A 372 28.29 40.06 -29.20
CA THR A 372 27.08 39.36 -29.65
C THR A 372 26.92 39.34 -31.16
N GLU A 373 27.34 40.38 -31.90
CA GLU A 373 27.34 40.41 -33.37
C GLU A 373 28.45 39.50 -33.92
N ASN A 374 29.59 39.38 -33.25
CA ASN A 374 30.63 38.43 -33.61
C ASN A 374 30.24 36.99 -33.27
N ASN A 375 29.55 36.78 -32.15
CA ASN A 375 28.97 35.48 -31.80
C ASN A 375 27.80 35.14 -32.72
N LEU A 376 26.97 36.11 -33.11
CA LEU A 376 25.90 35.96 -34.08
C LEU A 376 26.49 35.67 -35.46
N LYS A 377 27.54 36.34 -35.91
CA LYS A 377 28.26 36.01 -37.16
C LYS A 377 28.89 34.62 -37.11
N LYS A 378 29.44 34.19 -35.97
CA LYS A 378 29.90 32.81 -35.78
C LYS A 378 28.74 31.83 -35.82
N LYS A 379 27.60 32.15 -35.20
CA LYS A 379 26.39 31.33 -35.20
C LYS A 379 25.67 31.34 -36.55
N GLU A 380 25.76 32.40 -37.33
CA GLU A 380 25.28 32.53 -38.71
C GLU A 380 26.21 31.77 -39.65
N ALA A 381 27.52 31.74 -39.42
CA ALA A 381 28.46 30.89 -40.16
C ALA A 381 28.29 29.40 -39.79
N GLU A 382 28.04 29.08 -38.52
CA GLU A 382 27.67 27.73 -38.07
C GLU A 382 26.28 27.34 -38.59
N LEU A 383 25.31 28.25 -38.64
CA LEU A 383 23.99 28.00 -39.23
C LEU A 383 24.07 27.85 -40.74
N ALA A 384 24.89 28.63 -41.45
CA ALA A 384 25.14 28.43 -42.88
C ALA A 384 25.86 27.10 -43.15
N SER A 385 26.81 26.72 -42.29
CA SER A 385 27.45 25.41 -42.32
C SER A 385 26.47 24.27 -42.01
N LEU A 386 25.59 24.44 -41.04
CA LEU A 386 24.56 23.46 -40.67
C LEU A 386 23.45 23.40 -41.70
N THR A 387 23.12 24.50 -42.37
CA THR A 387 22.13 24.55 -43.46
C THR A 387 22.72 23.88 -44.70
N SER A 388 24.00 24.10 -45.01
CA SER A 388 24.73 23.35 -46.05
C SER A 388 24.83 21.86 -45.68
N ARG A 389 25.08 21.51 -44.42
CA ARG A 389 25.04 20.11 -43.95
C ARG A 389 23.65 19.51 -44.01
N LEU A 390 22.62 20.31 -43.74
CA LEU A 390 21.22 19.90 -43.81
C LEU A 390 20.79 19.73 -45.26
N GLU A 391 21.27 20.56 -46.19
CA GLU A 391 21.07 20.38 -47.64
C GLU A 391 21.84 19.15 -48.15
N ASP A 392 23.05 18.89 -47.66
CA ASP A 392 23.81 17.68 -47.95
C ASP A 392 23.12 16.43 -47.38
N GLU A 393 22.63 16.48 -46.14
CA GLU A 393 21.85 15.42 -45.47
C GLU A 393 20.49 15.23 -46.15
N GLN A 394 19.81 16.28 -46.59
CA GLN A 394 18.57 16.18 -47.37
C GLN A 394 18.82 15.60 -48.76
N SER A 395 19.96 15.91 -49.40
CA SER A 395 20.38 15.28 -50.66
C SER A 395 20.74 13.81 -50.46
N LEU A 396 21.35 13.46 -49.32
CA LEU A 396 21.66 12.10 -48.92
C LEU A 396 20.40 11.32 -48.57
N VAL A 397 19.43 11.93 -47.87
CA VAL A 397 18.11 11.37 -47.58
C VAL A 397 17.32 11.18 -48.87
N ALA A 398 17.38 12.08 -49.84
CA ALA A 398 16.76 11.88 -51.16
C ALA A 398 17.44 10.75 -51.96
N LYS A 399 18.76 10.57 -51.84
CA LYS A 399 19.51 9.44 -52.40
C LYS A 399 19.15 8.12 -51.69
N LEU A 400 19.08 8.13 -50.37
CA LEU A 400 18.73 6.98 -49.54
C LEU A 400 17.26 6.60 -49.72
N GLN A 401 16.34 7.55 -49.92
CA GLN A 401 14.94 7.26 -50.26
C GLN A 401 14.80 6.64 -51.65
N ARG A 402 15.65 6.99 -52.62
CA ARG A 402 15.73 6.29 -53.92
C ARG A 402 16.32 4.89 -53.77
N GLN A 403 17.41 4.74 -53.00
CA GLN A 403 17.97 3.42 -52.68
C GLN A 403 17.02 2.55 -51.86
N ILE A 404 16.22 3.11 -50.97
CA ILE A 404 15.18 2.38 -50.24
C ILE A 404 14.07 1.95 -51.20
N LYS A 405 13.67 2.77 -52.18
CA LYS A 405 12.72 2.35 -53.23
C LYS A 405 13.28 1.25 -54.14
N GLU A 406 14.55 1.33 -54.53
CA GLU A 406 15.23 0.27 -55.29
C GLU A 406 15.41 -1.00 -54.45
N LEU A 407 15.75 -0.90 -53.17
CA LEU A 407 15.86 -2.02 -52.24
C LEU A 407 14.49 -2.61 -51.89
N MET A 408 13.42 -1.82 -51.84
CA MET A 408 12.05 -2.34 -51.70
C MET A 408 11.59 -3.09 -52.96
N SER A 409 11.93 -2.61 -54.16
CA SER A 409 11.75 -3.35 -55.41
C SER A 409 12.55 -4.65 -55.41
N ARG A 410 13.80 -4.61 -54.90
CA ARG A 410 14.68 -5.77 -54.77
C ARG A 410 14.17 -6.78 -53.74
N VAL A 411 13.60 -6.31 -52.64
CA VAL A 411 12.97 -7.16 -51.62
C VAL A 411 11.71 -7.81 -52.19
N SER A 412 10.90 -7.09 -52.97
CA SER A 412 9.75 -7.69 -53.66
C SER A 412 10.15 -8.75 -54.69
N GLU A 413 11.24 -8.52 -55.45
CA GLU A 413 11.81 -9.52 -56.37
C GLU A 413 12.38 -10.74 -55.61
N LEU A 414 13.08 -10.51 -54.50
CA LEU A 414 13.62 -11.57 -53.65
C LEU A 414 12.53 -12.33 -52.89
N GLU A 415 11.38 -11.70 -52.60
CA GLU A 415 10.21 -12.35 -52.02
C GLU A 415 9.49 -13.24 -53.05
N GLU A 416 9.37 -12.81 -54.31
CA GLU A 416 8.89 -13.67 -55.41
C GLU A 416 9.87 -14.82 -55.71
N GLU A 417 11.18 -14.58 -55.65
CA GLU A 417 12.20 -15.64 -55.77
C GLU A 417 12.13 -16.62 -54.58
N LEU A 418 11.92 -16.14 -53.35
CA LEU A 418 11.78 -16.98 -52.15
C LEU A 418 10.52 -17.83 -52.18
N ASP A 419 9.39 -17.34 -52.71
CA ASP A 419 8.18 -18.14 -52.90
C ASP A 419 8.32 -19.15 -54.06
N SER A 420 9.10 -18.81 -55.09
CA SER A 420 9.50 -19.77 -56.13
C SER A 420 10.42 -20.88 -55.56
N GLU A 421 11.29 -20.52 -54.62
CA GLU A 421 12.24 -21.43 -53.97
C GLU A 421 11.57 -22.28 -52.88
N ARG A 422 10.53 -21.78 -52.22
CA ARG A 422 9.67 -22.60 -51.34
C ARG A 422 8.88 -23.65 -52.12
N ASN A 423 8.38 -23.31 -53.30
CA ASN A 423 7.70 -24.26 -54.18
C ASN A 423 8.65 -25.31 -54.78
N SER A 424 9.91 -24.97 -55.08
CA SER A 424 10.91 -25.93 -55.54
C SER A 424 11.43 -26.82 -54.40
N ARG A 425 11.57 -26.28 -53.19
CA ARG A 425 11.96 -27.03 -51.98
C ARG A 425 10.90 -28.04 -51.54
N SER A 426 9.61 -27.70 -51.67
CA SER A 426 8.51 -28.65 -51.42
C SER A 426 8.49 -29.83 -52.42
N LYS A 427 8.92 -29.62 -53.67
CA LYS A 427 9.10 -30.70 -54.66
C LYS A 427 10.36 -31.53 -54.39
N ALA A 428 11.44 -30.91 -53.94
CA ALA A 428 12.68 -31.60 -53.56
C ALA A 428 12.51 -32.44 -52.28
N GLU A 429 11.71 -32.01 -51.30
CA GLU A 429 11.43 -32.80 -50.09
C GLU A 429 10.61 -34.08 -50.37
N LYS A 430 9.70 -34.05 -51.36
CA LYS A 430 8.98 -35.27 -51.79
C LYS A 430 9.93 -36.28 -52.46
N SER A 431 10.84 -35.81 -53.31
CA SER A 431 11.87 -36.66 -53.94
C SER A 431 12.91 -37.18 -52.92
N ARG A 432 13.21 -36.43 -51.86
CA ARG A 432 14.14 -36.87 -50.80
C ARG A 432 13.54 -38.00 -49.95
N ASN A 433 12.24 -37.98 -49.70
CA ASN A 433 11.57 -39.03 -48.93
C ASN A 433 11.43 -40.35 -49.73
N GLU A 434 11.31 -40.27 -51.05
CA GLU A 434 11.36 -41.46 -51.93
C GLU A 434 12.79 -42.06 -51.98
N MET A 435 13.83 -41.22 -52.07
CA MET A 435 15.24 -41.65 -52.05
C MET A 435 15.73 -42.18 -50.67
N GLN A 436 15.11 -41.72 -49.57
CA GLN A 436 15.45 -42.18 -48.23
C GLN A 436 14.90 -43.58 -47.94
N HIS A 437 13.79 -43.97 -48.60
CA HIS A 437 13.25 -45.33 -48.51
C HIS A 437 14.07 -46.34 -49.32
N GLU A 438 14.63 -45.93 -50.47
CA GLU A 438 15.56 -46.75 -51.26
C GLU A 438 16.94 -46.93 -50.59
N LEU A 439 17.36 -45.97 -49.74
CA LEU A 439 18.60 -46.06 -48.96
C LEU A 439 18.49 -47.02 -47.76
N GLU A 440 17.30 -47.20 -47.19
CA GLU A 440 17.05 -48.17 -46.11
C GLU A 440 17.06 -49.62 -46.65
N GLU A 441 16.56 -49.87 -47.88
CA GLU A 441 16.67 -51.20 -48.53
C GLU A 441 18.09 -51.56 -48.99
N LEU A 442 18.97 -50.57 -49.20
CA LEU A 442 20.39 -50.78 -49.55
C LEU A 442 21.29 -50.92 -48.31
N ALA A 443 20.88 -50.35 -47.16
CA ALA A 443 21.60 -50.49 -45.89
C ALA A 443 21.52 -51.92 -45.33
N ASP A 444 20.37 -52.59 -45.46
CA ASP A 444 20.17 -53.97 -45.00
C ASP A 444 20.93 -55.02 -45.85
N ARG A 445 21.42 -54.65 -47.04
CA ARG A 445 22.27 -55.52 -47.88
C ARG A 445 23.78 -55.28 -47.71
N LEU A 446 24.20 -54.26 -46.98
CA LEU A 446 25.62 -53.92 -46.80
C LEU A 446 26.21 -54.50 -45.50
N ASP A 447 25.37 -54.80 -44.49
CA ASP A 447 25.80 -55.37 -43.21
C ASP A 447 26.15 -56.88 -43.27
N GLU A 448 25.94 -57.56 -44.41
CA GLU A 448 26.33 -58.97 -44.62
C GLU A 448 27.68 -59.19 -45.32
N ALA A 449 28.47 -58.14 -45.60
CA ALA A 449 29.77 -58.28 -46.26
C ALA A 449 30.94 -57.71 -45.44
N GLY A 450 31.32 -58.46 -44.40
CA GLY A 450 32.71 -58.86 -44.12
C GLY A 450 33.81 -57.80 -44.12
N GLY A 451 34.37 -57.56 -42.93
CA GLY A 451 35.60 -56.80 -42.76
C GLY A 451 36.79 -57.33 -43.56
N ALA A 452 37.62 -56.41 -44.04
CA ALA A 452 39.04 -56.64 -44.29
C ALA A 452 39.78 -55.30 -44.39
N THR A 453 40.63 -55.11 -43.40
CA THR A 453 41.69 -54.13 -43.19
C THR A 453 42.60 -53.88 -44.42
N GLN A 454 43.38 -52.78 -44.33
CA GLN A 454 44.79 -52.73 -44.81
C GLN A 454 45.14 -52.13 -46.20
N ALA A 455 44.56 -51.01 -46.64
CA ALA A 455 45.16 -50.28 -47.79
C ALA A 455 45.09 -48.73 -47.80
N GLN A 456 44.63 -48.07 -46.73
CA GLN A 456 44.48 -46.60 -46.74
C GLN A 456 45.07 -45.91 -45.49
N ILE A 457 46.08 -46.52 -44.85
CA ILE A 457 46.78 -45.94 -43.68
C ILE A 457 48.14 -45.31 -44.05
N GLU A 458 48.63 -45.49 -45.29
CA GLU A 458 49.93 -44.92 -45.70
C GLU A 458 49.88 -43.64 -46.57
N LEU A 459 48.71 -43.15 -46.98
CA LEU A 459 48.60 -41.98 -47.86
C LEU A 459 48.32 -40.65 -47.12
N ASN A 460 47.96 -40.69 -45.83
CA ASN A 460 47.73 -39.48 -45.02
C ASN A 460 49.00 -38.95 -44.31
N LYS A 461 50.07 -39.75 -44.17
CA LYS A 461 51.33 -39.31 -43.55
C LYS A 461 52.14 -38.30 -44.38
N LYS A 462 51.79 -38.04 -45.64
CA LYS A 462 52.43 -37.00 -46.48
C LYS A 462 51.69 -35.66 -46.52
N ARG A 463 50.42 -35.58 -46.06
CA ARG A 463 49.68 -34.31 -46.02
C ARG A 463 49.87 -33.52 -44.71
N GLU A 464 50.29 -34.16 -43.62
CA GLU A 464 50.57 -33.45 -42.36
C GLU A 464 51.96 -32.78 -42.33
N ALA A 465 52.91 -33.21 -43.17
CA ALA A 465 54.25 -32.62 -43.22
C ALA A 465 54.31 -31.30 -44.03
N GLU A 466 53.37 -31.06 -44.96
CA GLU A 466 53.32 -29.81 -45.76
C GLU A 466 52.55 -28.69 -45.05
N LEU A 467 51.62 -29.01 -44.13
CA LEU A 467 50.93 -28.03 -43.28
C LEU A 467 51.83 -27.44 -42.17
N ALA A 468 52.90 -28.14 -41.78
CA ALA A 468 53.86 -27.66 -40.78
C ALA A 468 54.93 -26.71 -41.35
N LYS A 469 55.12 -26.69 -42.67
CA LYS A 469 56.09 -25.80 -43.36
C LYS A 469 55.48 -24.43 -43.68
N LEU A 470 54.22 -24.40 -44.12
CA LEU A 470 53.49 -23.15 -44.43
C LEU A 470 53.10 -22.32 -43.20
N ARG A 471 53.18 -22.87 -41.98
CA ARG A 471 53.01 -22.09 -40.74
C ARG A 471 54.30 -21.39 -40.29
N ARG A 472 55.48 -21.91 -40.64
CA ARG A 472 56.77 -21.24 -40.33
C ARG A 472 57.09 -20.11 -41.30
N ASP A 473 56.74 -20.24 -42.58
CA ASP A 473 56.99 -19.19 -43.58
C ASP A 473 56.06 -17.96 -43.36
N LEU A 474 54.93 -18.13 -42.66
CA LEU A 474 54.02 -17.04 -42.28
C LEU A 474 54.53 -16.24 -41.07
N GLU A 475 55.17 -16.90 -40.10
CA GLU A 475 55.78 -16.26 -38.91
C GLU A 475 57.06 -15.48 -39.26
N GLU A 476 57.83 -15.91 -40.26
CA GLU A 476 59.07 -15.21 -40.69
C GLU A 476 58.79 -13.94 -41.52
N ALA A 477 57.65 -13.88 -42.22
CA ALA A 477 57.19 -12.68 -42.93
C ALA A 477 56.63 -11.60 -41.98
N THR A 478 56.03 -11.99 -40.86
CA THR A 478 55.54 -11.04 -39.84
C THR A 478 56.70 -10.40 -39.08
N LEU A 479 57.76 -11.17 -38.79
CA LEU A 479 58.96 -10.67 -38.10
C LEU A 479 59.74 -9.62 -38.93
N ASN A 480 59.83 -9.80 -40.26
CA ASN A 480 60.49 -8.82 -41.13
C ASN A 480 59.69 -7.52 -41.30
N GLN A 481 58.35 -7.58 -41.21
CA GLN A 481 57.49 -6.39 -41.26
C GLN A 481 57.54 -5.60 -39.94
N GLU A 482 57.77 -6.27 -38.81
CA GLU A 482 58.04 -5.62 -37.50
C GLU A 482 59.38 -4.85 -37.48
N THR A 483 60.44 -5.38 -38.08
CA THR A 483 61.74 -4.68 -38.12
C THR A 483 61.76 -3.45 -39.03
N GLY A 484 60.96 -3.41 -40.10
CA GLY A 484 60.80 -2.22 -40.96
C GLY A 484 59.98 -1.11 -40.31
N MET A 485 58.95 -1.47 -39.53
CA MET A 485 58.14 -0.53 -38.74
C MET A 485 58.93 0.08 -37.56
N GLY A 486 59.98 -0.58 -37.07
CA GLY A 486 60.85 -0.07 -36.00
C GLY A 486 61.73 1.12 -36.40
N ALA A 487 62.20 1.21 -37.66
CA ALA A 487 63.12 2.26 -38.10
C ALA A 487 62.44 3.62 -38.35
N MET A 488 61.16 3.62 -38.76
CA MET A 488 60.35 4.84 -38.92
C MET A 488 59.76 5.34 -37.60
N ARG A 489 59.54 4.44 -36.62
CA ARG A 489 59.13 4.82 -35.26
C ARG A 489 60.23 5.63 -34.55
N LYS A 490 61.51 5.24 -34.67
CA LYS A 490 62.61 5.93 -33.96
C LYS A 490 62.86 7.37 -34.41
N LYS A 491 62.76 7.69 -35.71
CA LYS A 491 62.92 9.07 -36.22
C LYS A 491 61.73 9.99 -35.91
N HIS A 492 60.53 9.44 -35.77
CA HIS A 492 59.38 10.21 -35.31
C HIS A 492 59.41 10.40 -33.79
N GLN A 493 59.98 9.43 -33.07
CA GLN A 493 60.12 9.43 -31.61
C GLN A 493 61.16 10.45 -31.10
N ASP A 494 62.23 10.74 -31.85
CA ASP A 494 63.23 11.74 -31.44
C ASP A 494 62.73 13.20 -31.65
N ALA A 495 61.92 13.47 -32.69
CA ALA A 495 61.27 14.78 -32.90
C ALA A 495 60.05 15.00 -31.98
N VAL A 496 59.37 13.91 -31.62
CA VAL A 496 58.33 13.91 -30.59
C VAL A 496 58.95 14.12 -29.21
N ALA A 497 60.14 13.59 -28.90
CA ALA A 497 60.79 13.78 -27.59
C ALA A 497 61.15 15.25 -27.29
N GLU A 498 61.63 16.02 -28.27
CA GLU A 498 62.01 17.43 -28.06
C GLU A 498 60.78 18.37 -27.93
N LEU A 499 59.66 18.03 -28.60
CA LEU A 499 58.35 18.67 -28.38
C LEU A 499 57.67 18.16 -27.09
N THR A 500 57.95 16.93 -26.67
CA THR A 500 57.49 16.34 -25.41
C THR A 500 58.20 16.95 -24.22
N ASP A 501 59.48 17.34 -24.31
CA ASP A 501 60.19 18.02 -23.20
C ASP A 501 59.68 19.46 -22.97
N GLN A 502 59.27 20.17 -24.04
CA GLN A 502 58.60 21.48 -23.91
C GLN A 502 57.15 21.33 -23.44
N ILE A 503 56.46 20.25 -23.84
CA ILE A 503 55.16 19.88 -23.33
C ILE A 503 55.24 19.38 -21.89
N ASP A 504 56.33 18.74 -21.44
CA ASP A 504 56.55 18.20 -20.09
C ASP A 504 56.83 19.29 -19.06
N ALA A 505 57.41 20.43 -19.47
CA ALA A 505 57.54 21.61 -18.60
C ALA A 505 56.17 22.25 -18.32
N VAL A 506 55.29 22.33 -19.35
CA VAL A 506 53.92 22.85 -19.22
C VAL A 506 52.98 21.79 -18.62
N GLN A 507 53.20 20.51 -18.91
CA GLN A 507 52.49 19.37 -18.33
C GLN A 507 52.96 19.07 -16.92
N LYS A 508 54.14 19.45 -16.43
CA LYS A 508 54.45 19.35 -14.99
C LYS A 508 53.71 20.38 -14.16
N ILE A 509 53.51 21.60 -14.69
CA ILE A 509 52.67 22.61 -14.04
C ILE A 509 51.19 22.24 -14.15
N ARG A 510 50.75 21.78 -15.32
CA ARG A 510 49.38 21.30 -15.55
C ARG A 510 49.10 19.98 -14.83
N ALA A 511 50.04 19.05 -14.71
CA ALA A 511 49.91 17.81 -13.97
C ALA A 511 50.06 18.02 -12.47
N LYS A 512 50.72 19.08 -11.98
CA LYS A 512 50.60 19.43 -10.56
C LYS A 512 49.18 19.93 -10.25
N VAL A 513 48.61 20.77 -11.12
CA VAL A 513 47.21 21.24 -11.00
C VAL A 513 46.18 20.15 -11.30
N GLU A 514 46.43 19.26 -12.26
CA GLU A 514 45.58 18.11 -12.58
C GLU A 514 45.78 16.99 -11.58
N LYS A 515 46.91 16.88 -10.88
CA LYS A 515 47.09 15.93 -9.78
C LYS A 515 46.53 16.46 -8.47
N ASP A 516 46.52 17.78 -8.23
CA ASP A 516 45.77 18.38 -7.11
C ASP A 516 44.25 18.35 -7.40
N LYS A 517 43.83 18.59 -8.65
CA LYS A 517 42.44 18.46 -9.10
C LYS A 517 41.98 17.00 -9.16
N ALA A 518 42.81 16.07 -9.65
CA ALA A 518 42.54 14.64 -9.64
C ALA A 518 42.72 14.05 -8.26
N HIS A 519 43.52 14.60 -7.34
CA HIS A 519 43.54 14.15 -5.96
C HIS A 519 42.28 14.63 -5.22
N LEU A 520 41.78 15.84 -5.50
CA LEU A 520 40.46 16.29 -5.00
C LEU A 520 39.29 15.57 -5.70
N GLN A 521 39.39 15.26 -6.99
CA GLN A 521 38.39 14.44 -7.71
C GLN A 521 38.49 12.98 -7.33
N HIS A 522 39.66 12.44 -7.01
CA HIS A 522 39.86 11.09 -6.52
C HIS A 522 39.54 11.00 -5.04
N GLU A 523 39.66 12.06 -4.23
CA GLU A 523 39.08 12.12 -2.87
C GLU A 523 37.56 12.22 -2.96
N VAL A 524 36.99 12.98 -3.91
CA VAL A 524 35.55 13.03 -4.13
C VAL A 524 35.03 11.71 -4.72
N GLU A 525 35.76 11.07 -5.61
CA GLU A 525 35.45 9.76 -6.21
C GLU A 525 35.79 8.61 -5.26
N GLU A 526 36.75 8.72 -4.34
CA GLU A 526 36.98 7.77 -3.24
C GLU A 526 35.98 7.99 -2.12
N LEU A 527 35.53 9.21 -1.84
CA LEU A 527 34.42 9.45 -0.91
C LEU A 527 33.09 9.06 -1.53
N GLN A 528 32.89 9.21 -2.85
CA GLN A 528 31.71 8.70 -3.57
C GLN A 528 31.78 7.20 -3.79
N SER A 529 32.95 6.63 -4.08
CA SER A 529 33.16 5.18 -4.17
C SER A 529 33.13 4.54 -2.79
N SER A 530 33.59 5.22 -1.74
CA SER A 530 33.44 4.80 -0.34
C SER A 530 32.01 5.00 0.13
N LEU A 531 31.27 6.00 -0.36
CA LEU A 531 29.84 6.18 -0.10
C LEU A 531 29.00 5.16 -0.87
N ASP A 532 29.38 4.79 -2.10
CA ASP A 532 28.76 3.74 -2.91
C ASP A 532 29.18 2.35 -2.45
N GLN A 533 30.40 2.18 -1.93
CA GLN A 533 30.84 0.97 -1.23
C GLN A 533 30.18 0.90 0.13
N GLU A 534 30.00 1.98 0.88
CA GLU A 534 29.20 2.00 2.13
C GLU A 534 27.71 1.85 1.82
N ALA A 535 27.20 2.33 0.69
CA ALA A 535 25.82 2.11 0.29
C ALA A 535 25.62 0.67 -0.17
N LYS A 536 26.56 0.09 -0.94
CA LYS A 536 26.57 -1.33 -1.32
C LYS A 536 26.91 -2.24 -0.16
N GLN A 537 27.77 -1.83 0.78
CA GLN A 537 28.03 -2.55 2.02
C GLN A 537 26.84 -2.41 2.96
N ARG A 538 26.14 -1.27 3.03
CA ARG A 538 24.85 -1.16 3.71
C ARG A 538 23.80 -2.03 3.05
N GLN A 539 23.71 -2.07 1.73
CA GLN A 539 22.73 -2.90 1.02
C GLN A 539 23.09 -4.38 1.11
N ASN A 540 24.38 -4.73 1.12
CA ASN A 540 24.87 -6.08 1.36
C ASN A 540 24.75 -6.46 2.83
N VAL A 541 24.97 -5.55 3.78
CA VAL A 541 24.76 -5.75 5.22
C VAL A 541 23.27 -5.79 5.50
N GLU A 542 22.41 -5.07 4.79
CA GLU A 542 20.96 -5.11 4.93
C GLU A 542 20.39 -6.37 4.27
N ARG A 543 20.98 -6.83 3.15
CA ARG A 543 20.68 -8.13 2.54
C ARG A 543 21.21 -9.27 3.40
N LEU A 544 22.41 -9.14 3.99
CA LEU A 544 23.00 -10.08 4.94
C LEU A 544 22.26 -10.01 6.27
N THR A 545 21.71 -8.87 6.68
CA THR A 545 20.88 -8.69 7.88
C THR A 545 19.52 -9.31 7.62
N LYS A 546 18.90 -9.14 6.45
CA LYS A 546 17.68 -9.87 6.06
C LYS A 546 17.93 -11.37 5.91
N GLN A 547 19.10 -11.77 5.43
CA GLN A 547 19.48 -13.18 5.31
C GLN A 547 19.87 -13.79 6.66
N LEU A 548 20.48 -13.02 7.55
CA LEU A 548 20.77 -13.39 8.94
C LEU A 548 19.51 -13.31 9.80
N GLU A 549 18.54 -12.45 9.50
CA GLU A 549 17.21 -12.40 10.10
C GLU A 549 16.36 -13.57 9.59
N ALA A 550 16.49 -13.95 8.32
CA ALA A 550 15.90 -15.17 7.77
C ALA A 550 16.55 -16.42 8.37
N GLN A 551 17.88 -16.45 8.54
CA GLN A 551 18.58 -17.53 9.23
C GLN A 551 18.34 -17.51 10.73
N LEU A 552 18.19 -16.33 11.35
CA LEU A 552 17.86 -16.18 12.76
C LEU A 552 16.41 -16.60 12.99
N THR A 553 15.47 -16.28 12.11
CA THR A 553 14.09 -16.77 12.17
C THR A 553 14.02 -18.26 11.85
N GLU A 554 14.82 -18.79 10.94
CA GLU A 554 14.93 -20.24 10.69
C GLU A 554 15.59 -20.98 11.87
N VAL A 555 16.61 -20.40 12.50
CA VAL A 555 17.25 -20.93 13.72
C VAL A 555 16.37 -20.73 14.93
N THR A 556 15.57 -19.67 15.00
CA THR A 556 14.59 -19.45 16.07
C THR A 556 13.41 -20.39 15.91
N LEU A 557 12.92 -20.63 14.68
CA LEU A 557 11.92 -21.65 14.39
C LEU A 557 12.48 -23.06 14.65
N LYS A 558 13.73 -23.36 14.26
CA LYS A 558 14.39 -24.63 14.61
C LYS A 558 14.66 -24.74 16.10
N SER A 559 14.96 -23.65 16.80
CA SER A 559 15.17 -23.60 18.25
C SER A 559 13.84 -23.72 18.99
N ASP A 560 12.75 -23.17 18.45
CA ASP A 560 11.40 -23.28 18.99
C ASP A 560 10.82 -24.67 18.71
N ASP A 561 11.12 -25.26 17.55
CA ASP A 561 10.82 -26.66 17.22
C ASP A 561 11.67 -27.60 18.07
N GLN A 562 12.97 -27.35 18.25
CA GLN A 562 13.82 -28.11 19.17
C GLN A 562 13.39 -27.89 20.62
N SER A 563 12.93 -26.70 21.01
CA SER A 563 12.40 -26.43 22.35
C SER A 563 11.06 -27.11 22.56
N ARG A 564 10.20 -27.18 21.53
CA ARG A 564 8.99 -28.00 21.52
C ARG A 564 9.32 -29.48 21.59
N GLN A 565 10.31 -29.95 20.83
CA GLN A 565 10.76 -31.33 20.86
C GLN A 565 11.41 -31.68 22.20
N ILE A 566 12.15 -30.76 22.82
CA ILE A 566 12.69 -30.90 24.17
C ILE A 566 11.56 -30.84 25.20
N GLN A 567 10.54 -30.00 25.04
CA GLN A 567 9.36 -29.98 25.93
C GLN A 567 8.51 -31.23 25.77
N GLU A 568 8.37 -31.78 24.56
CA GLU A 568 7.70 -33.05 24.26
C GLU A 568 8.52 -34.22 24.79
N LEU A 569 9.85 -34.20 24.67
CA LEU A 569 10.74 -35.21 25.25
C LEU A 569 10.83 -35.08 26.78
N LEU A 570 10.71 -33.88 27.35
CA LEU A 570 10.60 -33.66 28.78
C LEU A 570 9.22 -34.08 29.28
N ALA A 571 8.15 -33.83 28.54
CA ALA A 571 6.81 -34.32 28.84
C ALA A 571 6.73 -35.84 28.71
N PHE A 572 7.40 -36.43 27.71
CA PHE A 572 7.55 -37.87 27.54
C PHE A 572 8.39 -38.47 28.66
N LYS A 573 9.53 -37.86 29.01
CA LYS A 573 10.34 -38.26 30.16
C LYS A 573 9.54 -38.14 31.45
N THR A 574 8.76 -37.09 31.63
CA THR A 574 7.92 -36.91 32.83
C THR A 574 6.83 -37.96 32.85
N ARG A 575 6.16 -38.25 31.72
CA ARG A 575 5.18 -39.33 31.57
C ARG A 575 5.78 -40.69 31.85
N SER A 576 6.89 -41.05 31.21
CA SER A 576 7.64 -42.28 31.46
C SER A 576 8.20 -42.35 32.88
N GLN A 577 8.49 -41.22 33.53
CA GLN A 577 8.92 -41.19 34.93
C GLN A 577 7.73 -41.33 35.89
N THR A 578 6.55 -40.79 35.57
CA THR A 578 5.31 -41.14 36.28
C THR A 578 4.93 -42.59 36.04
N GLU A 579 5.02 -43.12 34.81
CA GLU A 579 4.78 -44.53 34.51
C GLU A 579 5.80 -45.42 35.21
N ASN A 580 7.07 -45.02 35.32
CA ASN A 580 8.09 -45.77 36.05
C ASN A 580 7.90 -45.66 37.56
N ASN A 581 7.40 -44.53 38.06
CA ASN A 581 7.00 -44.38 39.47
C ASN A 581 5.73 -45.19 39.75
N ASP A 582 4.76 -45.24 38.84
CA ASP A 582 3.52 -46.00 38.94
C ASP A 582 3.79 -47.50 38.80
N LEU A 583 4.73 -47.90 37.94
CA LEU A 583 5.23 -49.28 37.83
C LEU A 583 6.07 -49.65 39.06
N SER A 584 6.87 -48.73 39.61
CA SER A 584 7.55 -48.95 40.89
C SER A 584 6.56 -49.04 42.05
N ARG A 585 5.46 -48.28 42.00
CA ARG A 585 4.38 -48.34 42.99
C ARG A 585 3.55 -49.61 42.83
N GLN A 586 3.30 -50.05 41.60
CA GLN A 586 2.67 -51.35 41.30
C GLN A 586 3.60 -52.50 41.67
N LEU A 587 4.92 -52.33 41.55
CA LEU A 587 5.91 -53.29 42.02
C LEU A 587 5.96 -53.31 43.54
N GLU A 588 5.95 -52.16 44.23
CA GLU A 588 5.83 -52.08 45.70
C GLU A 588 4.49 -52.61 46.19
N ASP A 589 3.39 -52.36 45.48
CA ASP A 589 2.06 -52.90 45.77
C ASP A 589 2.03 -54.42 45.52
N ALA A 590 2.67 -54.90 44.44
CA ALA A 590 2.80 -56.33 44.16
C ALA A 590 3.75 -57.02 45.15
N GLU A 591 4.85 -56.38 45.56
CA GLU A 591 5.76 -56.86 46.60
C GLU A 591 5.08 -56.84 47.96
N SER A 592 4.27 -55.82 48.26
CA SER A 592 3.45 -55.77 49.48
C SER A 592 2.35 -56.82 49.44
N GLN A 593 1.74 -57.09 48.29
CA GLN A 593 0.79 -58.18 48.07
C GLN A 593 1.47 -59.54 48.16
N VAL A 594 2.68 -59.71 47.64
CA VAL A 594 3.47 -60.95 47.78
C VAL A 594 3.90 -61.13 49.23
N THR A 595 4.21 -60.05 49.95
CA THR A 595 4.54 -60.10 51.38
C THR A 595 3.28 -60.37 52.21
N ALA A 596 2.12 -59.82 51.83
CA ALA A 596 0.82 -60.10 52.43
C ALA A 596 0.35 -61.52 52.11
N LEU A 597 0.55 -62.01 50.89
CA LEU A 597 0.26 -63.38 50.47
C LEU A 597 1.23 -64.37 51.12
N ASN A 598 2.49 -63.99 51.35
CA ASN A 598 3.42 -64.80 52.14
C ASN A 598 3.03 -64.81 53.62
N ARG A 599 2.56 -63.67 54.17
CA ARG A 599 1.98 -63.65 55.52
C ARG A 599 0.72 -64.50 55.60
N ILE A 600 -0.21 -64.36 54.66
CA ILE A 600 -1.42 -65.19 54.54
C ILE A 600 -1.05 -66.64 54.30
N LYS A 601 -0.02 -66.97 53.52
CA LYS A 601 0.49 -68.33 53.33
C LYS A 601 1.06 -68.88 54.62
N THR A 602 1.83 -68.08 55.37
CA THR A 602 2.37 -68.48 56.68
C THR A 602 1.25 -68.64 57.70
N GLN A 603 0.23 -67.79 57.63
CA GLN A 603 -0.96 -67.82 58.47
C GLN A 603 -1.89 -68.98 58.08
N LEU A 604 -2.00 -69.32 56.80
CA LEU A 604 -2.72 -70.49 56.28
C LEU A 604 -1.95 -71.78 56.55
N SER A 605 -0.61 -71.74 56.55
CA SER A 605 0.23 -72.87 56.98
C SER A 605 0.12 -73.09 58.48
N GLN A 606 0.14 -72.04 59.28
CA GLN A 606 -0.15 -72.11 60.71
C GLN A 606 -1.60 -72.53 60.97
N GLN A 607 -2.58 -72.04 60.20
CA GLN A 607 -3.96 -72.51 60.26
C GLN A 607 -4.10 -73.95 59.78
N LEU A 608 -3.27 -74.44 58.85
CA LEU A 608 -3.25 -75.85 58.45
C LEU A 608 -2.62 -76.73 59.53
N GLU A 609 -1.60 -76.24 60.22
CA GLU A 609 -0.95 -76.92 61.34
C GLU A 609 -1.84 -76.91 62.59
N GLU A 610 -2.59 -75.82 62.80
CA GLU A 610 -3.59 -75.65 63.83
C GLU A 610 -4.88 -76.39 63.48
N LEU A 611 -5.30 -76.49 62.21
CA LEU A 611 -6.38 -77.36 61.74
C LEU A 611 -5.99 -78.84 61.82
N ARG A 612 -4.73 -79.19 61.60
CA ARG A 612 -4.23 -80.56 61.86
C ARG A 612 -4.24 -80.88 63.34
N ARG A 613 -3.80 -79.94 64.18
CA ARG A 613 -3.86 -80.07 65.64
C ARG A 613 -5.31 -80.04 66.16
N GLN A 614 -6.20 -79.28 65.53
CA GLN A 614 -7.65 -79.26 65.79
C GLN A 614 -8.33 -80.51 65.23
N LEU A 615 -7.83 -81.14 64.17
CA LEU A 615 -8.35 -82.42 63.67
C LEU A 615 -7.94 -83.57 64.60
N ASP A 616 -6.71 -83.54 65.12
CA ASP A 616 -6.24 -84.48 66.15
C ASP A 616 -6.96 -84.24 67.49
N GLN A 617 -7.25 -82.99 67.83
CA GLN A 617 -8.06 -82.63 68.99
C GLN A 617 -9.56 -82.95 68.77
N GLU A 618 -10.13 -82.76 67.58
CA GLU A 618 -11.49 -83.16 67.19
C GLU A 618 -11.64 -84.67 67.12
N SER A 619 -10.59 -85.42 66.82
CA SER A 619 -10.61 -86.88 66.89
C SER A 619 -10.74 -87.34 68.35
N ARG A 620 -10.03 -86.67 69.27
CA ARG A 620 -10.16 -86.89 70.72
C ARG A 620 -11.51 -86.37 71.24
N ASP A 621 -11.92 -85.17 70.82
CA ASP A 621 -13.16 -84.53 71.23
C ASP A 621 -14.38 -85.21 70.60
N ARG A 622 -14.31 -85.85 69.43
CA ARG A 622 -15.37 -86.74 68.90
C ARG A 622 -15.56 -87.96 69.78
N SER A 623 -14.48 -88.51 70.35
CA SER A 623 -14.58 -89.59 71.32
C SER A 623 -15.27 -89.12 72.62
N THR A 624 -15.05 -87.87 73.04
CA THR A 624 -15.68 -87.26 74.21
C THR A 624 -17.12 -86.76 73.92
N LEU A 625 -17.37 -86.22 72.73
CA LEU A 625 -18.66 -85.73 72.23
C LEU A 625 -19.61 -86.88 71.90
N ALA A 626 -19.12 -88.04 71.45
CA ALA A 626 -19.97 -89.23 71.37
C ALA A 626 -20.50 -89.63 72.75
N SER A 627 -19.71 -89.41 73.82
CA SER A 627 -20.13 -89.61 75.21
C SER A 627 -21.08 -88.49 75.70
N GLN A 628 -20.91 -87.25 75.26
CA GLN A 628 -21.75 -86.11 75.65
C GLN A 628 -23.06 -86.00 74.86
N VAL A 629 -23.09 -86.38 73.58
CA VAL A 629 -24.31 -86.42 72.74
C VAL A 629 -25.31 -87.44 73.29
N SER A 630 -24.82 -88.53 73.90
CA SER A 630 -25.67 -89.45 74.66
C SER A 630 -26.32 -88.80 75.90
N ASN A 631 -25.66 -87.81 76.51
CA ASN A 631 -26.18 -87.10 77.68
C ASN A 631 -27.10 -85.91 77.28
N TYR A 632 -26.73 -85.15 76.24
CA TYR A 632 -27.53 -84.01 75.77
C TYR A 632 -28.79 -84.40 75.00
N GLN A 633 -28.84 -85.59 74.40
CA GLN A 633 -30.11 -86.14 73.91
C GLN A 633 -31.13 -86.34 75.04
N MET A 634 -30.67 -86.52 76.29
CA MET A 634 -31.53 -86.64 77.47
C MET A 634 -31.99 -85.26 78.00
N GLU A 635 -31.18 -84.20 77.85
CA GLU A 635 -31.52 -82.81 78.24
C GLU A 635 -32.36 -82.05 77.19
N CYS A 636 -32.16 -82.28 75.89
CA CYS A 636 -32.94 -81.65 74.82
C CYS A 636 -34.43 -82.06 74.84
N GLN A 637 -34.76 -83.19 75.47
CA GLN A 637 -36.15 -83.59 75.71
C GLN A 637 -36.80 -82.73 76.82
N GLN A 638 -36.02 -82.18 77.76
CA GLN A 638 -36.54 -81.37 78.88
C GLN A 638 -36.68 -79.87 78.56
N LEU A 639 -35.88 -79.32 77.64
CA LEU A 639 -35.91 -77.88 77.30
C LEU A 639 -36.97 -77.48 76.25
N ARG A 640 -37.51 -78.44 75.49
CA ARG A 640 -38.65 -78.17 74.60
C ARG A 640 -39.92 -77.81 75.38
N ASP A 641 -40.06 -78.35 76.59
CA ASP A 641 -41.19 -78.07 77.47
C ASP A 641 -41.13 -76.63 78.06
N GLN A 642 -39.99 -75.93 78.01
CA GLN A 642 -39.83 -74.57 78.56
C GLN A 642 -40.01 -73.43 77.53
N LEU A 643 -39.91 -73.71 76.23
CA LEU A 643 -40.05 -72.69 75.18
C LEU A 643 -41.51 -72.28 74.94
N GLU A 644 -42.47 -73.14 75.31
CA GLU A 644 -43.90 -72.82 75.22
C GLU A 644 -44.33 -71.76 76.26
N GLU A 645 -43.61 -71.59 77.38
CA GLU A 645 -43.97 -70.63 78.44
C GLU A 645 -43.52 -69.17 78.16
N GLU A 646 -42.47 -68.94 77.37
CA GLU A 646 -41.92 -67.58 77.12
C GLU A 646 -42.65 -66.79 76.02
N GLN A 647 -43.51 -67.43 75.21
CA GLN A 647 -44.31 -66.72 74.21
C GLN A 647 -45.40 -65.83 74.82
N ASP A 648 -45.81 -66.10 76.07
CA ASP A 648 -46.87 -65.36 76.76
C ASP A 648 -46.41 -64.02 77.38
N GLY A 649 -45.10 -63.80 77.59
CA GLY A 649 -44.58 -62.59 78.25
C GLY A 649 -44.49 -61.33 77.37
N LYS A 650 -44.52 -61.47 76.04
CA LYS A 650 -44.26 -60.36 75.10
C LYS A 650 -45.42 -59.34 75.00
N THR A 651 -46.64 -59.73 75.37
CA THR A 651 -47.85 -58.92 75.21
C THR A 651 -48.02 -57.81 76.26
N GLU A 652 -47.34 -57.88 77.42
CA GLU A 652 -47.58 -56.95 78.55
C GLU A 652 -46.80 -55.62 78.46
N LEU A 653 -45.66 -55.57 77.75
CA LEU A 653 -44.77 -54.39 77.75
C LEU A 653 -45.28 -53.19 76.94
N GLN A 654 -46.32 -53.34 76.12
CA GLN A 654 -46.79 -52.28 75.21
C GLN A 654 -47.69 -51.22 75.88
N ARG A 655 -48.05 -51.39 77.16
CA ARG A 655 -49.02 -50.53 77.88
C ARG A 655 -48.43 -49.30 78.59
N LEU A 656 -47.13 -49.24 78.86
CA LEU A 656 -46.55 -48.24 79.80
C LEU A 656 -46.17 -46.87 79.19
N ILE A 657 -46.16 -46.71 77.87
CA ILE A 657 -45.62 -45.50 77.21
C ILE A 657 -46.60 -44.30 77.21
N SER A 658 -47.90 -44.49 77.41
CA SER A 658 -48.90 -43.41 77.25
C SER A 658 -49.01 -42.38 78.39
N LYS A 659 -48.30 -42.51 79.52
CA LYS A 659 -48.51 -41.67 80.71
C LYS A 659 -47.66 -40.38 80.78
N ALA A 660 -46.58 -40.26 80.01
CA ALA A 660 -45.60 -39.18 80.17
C ALA A 660 -45.99 -37.81 79.55
N ASN A 661 -47.04 -37.74 78.71
CA ASN A 661 -47.34 -36.54 77.92
C ASN A 661 -48.17 -35.44 78.64
N ALA A 662 -48.60 -35.62 79.89
CA ALA A 662 -49.57 -34.71 80.53
C ALA A 662 -48.97 -33.55 81.36
N GLU A 663 -47.68 -33.56 81.71
CA GLU A 663 -47.13 -32.62 82.72
C GLU A 663 -46.61 -31.28 82.15
N ALA A 664 -46.48 -31.12 80.83
CA ALA A 664 -45.87 -29.93 80.22
C ALA A 664 -46.78 -28.67 80.12
N ALA A 665 -48.09 -28.79 80.40
CA ALA A 665 -49.06 -27.72 80.13
C ALA A 665 -49.18 -26.63 81.23
N GLN A 666 -48.58 -26.82 82.41
CA GLN A 666 -48.89 -26.00 83.59
C GLN A 666 -48.12 -24.68 83.73
N TRP A 667 -47.07 -24.43 82.93
CA TRP A 667 -46.15 -23.30 83.16
C TRP A 667 -46.48 -21.97 82.45
N ARG A 668 -47.54 -21.87 81.62
CA ARG A 668 -47.83 -20.67 80.81
C ARG A 668 -48.63 -19.55 81.51
N ALA A 669 -49.23 -19.77 82.68
CA ALA A 669 -50.28 -18.88 83.19
C ALA A 669 -49.86 -17.83 84.25
N ARG A 670 -48.59 -17.39 84.34
CA ARG A 670 -48.11 -16.53 85.45
C ARG A 670 -47.55 -15.15 85.11
N TYR A 671 -47.51 -14.69 83.85
CA TYR A 671 -46.80 -13.44 83.50
C TYR A 671 -47.66 -12.28 82.96
N GLU A 672 -48.98 -12.43 82.79
CA GLU A 672 -49.86 -11.41 82.20
C GLU A 672 -50.53 -10.45 83.21
N GLY A 673 -49.90 -10.18 84.36
CA GLY A 673 -50.56 -9.57 85.51
C GLY A 673 -50.85 -8.06 85.47
N GLU A 674 -49.84 -7.19 85.45
CA GLU A 674 -50.04 -5.80 85.92
C GLU A 674 -49.00 -4.86 85.27
N GLY A 675 -49.31 -3.69 84.74
CA GLY A 675 -50.55 -2.94 84.78
C GLY A 675 -50.49 -1.69 83.88
N LEU A 676 -51.68 -1.12 83.70
CA LEU A 676 -51.99 0.10 82.96
C LEU A 676 -52.17 1.25 83.95
N GLY A 677 -51.88 2.50 83.54
CA GLY A 677 -52.30 3.66 84.32
C GLY A 677 -52.13 5.02 83.67
N ARG A 678 -53.29 5.71 83.49
CA ARG A 678 -53.53 7.16 83.31
C ARG A 678 -53.41 7.66 81.86
N SER A 679 -54.47 7.87 81.07
CA SER A 679 -55.83 8.41 81.27
C SER A 679 -55.87 9.92 81.55
N GLU A 680 -56.65 10.61 80.70
CA GLU A 680 -57.27 11.95 80.88
C GLU A 680 -56.68 13.18 80.17
N GLU A 681 -55.40 13.20 79.75
CA GLU A 681 -54.94 14.17 78.70
C GLU A 681 -55.27 13.68 77.27
N LEU A 682 -55.73 12.43 77.17
CA LEU A 682 -56.01 11.72 75.93
C LEU A 682 -57.30 12.14 75.22
N GLU A 683 -58.29 12.74 75.91
CA GLU A 683 -59.65 12.89 75.35
C GLU A 683 -59.85 14.07 74.39
N GLU A 684 -59.04 15.14 74.48
CA GLU A 684 -59.10 16.24 73.51
C GLU A 684 -58.25 15.96 72.27
N ALA A 685 -57.12 15.25 72.45
CA ALA A 685 -56.42 14.57 71.38
C ALA A 685 -57.32 13.51 70.72
N ARG A 686 -58.19 12.84 71.49
CA ARG A 686 -59.12 11.83 70.98
C ARG A 686 -60.06 12.37 69.93
N ARG A 687 -60.57 13.62 70.01
CA ARG A 687 -61.49 14.14 68.97
C ARG A 687 -60.81 14.47 67.65
N ARG A 688 -59.59 15.05 67.68
CA ARG A 688 -58.77 15.26 66.46
C ARG A 688 -58.21 13.94 65.93
N LEU A 689 -57.86 13.02 66.83
CA LEU A 689 -57.52 11.65 66.47
C LEU A 689 -58.74 10.91 65.94
N THR A 690 -59.98 11.15 66.37
CA THR A 690 -61.16 10.41 65.88
C THR A 690 -61.43 10.73 64.41
N ALA A 691 -61.32 11.99 63.98
CA ALA A 691 -61.43 12.34 62.56
C ALA A 691 -60.28 11.74 61.74
N LYS A 692 -59.05 11.78 62.27
CA LYS A 692 -57.88 11.16 61.64
C LYS A 692 -57.92 9.63 61.67
N ILE A 693 -58.56 9.05 62.67
CA ILE A 693 -58.84 7.62 62.85
C ILE A 693 -59.86 7.21 61.80
N GLN A 694 -60.89 8.01 61.53
CA GLN A 694 -61.90 7.73 60.51
C GLN A 694 -61.31 7.78 59.09
N GLU A 695 -60.48 8.79 58.80
CA GLU A 695 -59.74 8.90 57.54
C GLU A 695 -58.70 7.76 57.40
N MET A 696 -58.01 7.42 58.49
CA MET A 696 -57.11 6.26 58.55
C MET A 696 -57.90 4.94 58.53
N GLN A 697 -59.16 4.89 58.96
CA GLN A 697 -60.02 3.71 58.91
C GLN A 697 -60.46 3.46 57.47
N GLU A 698 -60.86 4.49 56.74
CA GLU A 698 -61.18 4.37 55.31
C GLU A 698 -59.93 4.00 54.49
N ALA A 699 -58.76 4.56 54.84
CA ALA A 699 -57.49 4.14 54.25
C ALA A 699 -57.10 2.70 54.65
N LEU A 700 -57.38 2.28 55.89
CA LEU A 700 -57.15 0.93 56.40
C LEU A 700 -58.11 -0.06 55.75
N ASP A 701 -59.36 0.30 55.50
CA ASP A 701 -60.35 -0.54 54.84
C ASP A 701 -60.05 -0.67 53.34
N GLN A 702 -59.58 0.39 52.68
CA GLN A 702 -59.02 0.31 51.33
C GLN A 702 -57.74 -0.53 51.28
N ALA A 703 -56.85 -0.39 52.27
CA ALA A 703 -55.64 -1.19 52.39
C ALA A 703 -55.97 -2.66 52.67
N ASN A 704 -56.97 -2.94 53.52
CA ASN A 704 -57.45 -4.29 53.83
C ASN A 704 -58.15 -4.92 52.61
N ALA A 705 -58.94 -4.16 51.85
CA ALA A 705 -59.53 -4.64 50.60
C ALA A 705 -58.45 -4.95 49.56
N LYS A 706 -57.42 -4.10 49.46
CA LYS A 706 -56.22 -4.40 48.64
C LYS A 706 -55.48 -5.62 49.15
N GLN A 707 -55.25 -5.75 50.46
CA GLN A 707 -54.56 -6.86 51.06
C GLN A 707 -55.32 -8.18 50.86
N LEU A 708 -56.65 -8.18 50.99
CA LEU A 708 -57.49 -9.33 50.70
C LEU A 708 -57.43 -9.71 49.21
N SER A 709 -57.39 -8.73 48.31
CA SER A 709 -57.22 -8.97 46.88
C SER A 709 -55.83 -9.54 46.56
N SER A 710 -54.79 -9.00 47.20
CA SER A 710 -53.42 -9.48 47.09
C SER A 710 -53.25 -10.86 47.70
N ASP A 711 -53.96 -11.19 48.78
CA ASP A 711 -53.97 -12.52 49.40
C ASP A 711 -54.65 -13.56 48.50
N LYS A 712 -55.74 -13.19 47.81
CA LYS A 712 -56.35 -14.05 46.78
C LYS A 712 -55.43 -14.27 45.58
N VAL A 713 -54.73 -13.23 45.13
CA VAL A 713 -53.73 -13.36 44.05
C VAL A 713 -52.55 -14.21 44.51
N ARG A 714 -52.07 -14.02 45.75
CA ARG A 714 -51.01 -14.82 46.36
C ARG A 714 -51.40 -16.29 46.47
N GLN A 715 -52.63 -16.60 46.91
CA GLN A 715 -53.13 -17.98 46.94
C GLN A 715 -53.21 -18.61 45.54
N ARG A 716 -53.68 -17.86 44.53
CA ARG A 716 -53.67 -18.35 43.14
C ARG A 716 -52.26 -18.63 42.63
N LEU A 717 -51.33 -17.69 42.82
CA LEU A 717 -49.94 -17.87 42.40
C LEU A 717 -49.26 -19.01 43.17
N GLN A 718 -49.61 -19.22 44.44
CA GLN A 718 -49.12 -20.33 45.23
C GLN A 718 -49.66 -21.67 44.71
N GLN A 719 -50.93 -21.73 44.32
CA GLN A 719 -51.53 -22.92 43.71
C GLN A 719 -50.95 -23.21 42.32
N GLU A 720 -50.75 -22.18 41.48
CA GLU A 720 -50.08 -22.33 40.18
C GLU A 720 -48.62 -22.78 40.33
N LEU A 721 -47.93 -22.32 41.38
CA LEU A 721 -46.57 -22.76 41.71
C LEU A 721 -46.55 -24.22 42.17
N GLU A 722 -47.50 -24.62 43.02
CA GLU A 722 -47.65 -26.01 43.48
C GLU A 722 -47.97 -26.95 42.31
N ASP A 723 -48.87 -26.56 41.41
CA ASP A 723 -49.19 -27.32 40.19
C ASP A 723 -47.97 -27.44 39.26
N ALA A 724 -47.24 -26.34 39.03
CA ALA A 724 -46.02 -26.35 38.22
C ALA A 724 -44.90 -27.19 38.85
N GLN A 725 -44.80 -27.20 40.18
CA GLN A 725 -43.86 -28.03 40.92
C GLN A 725 -44.20 -29.51 40.80
N VAL A 726 -45.49 -29.87 40.88
CA VAL A 726 -45.96 -31.25 40.65
C VAL A 726 -45.66 -31.71 39.23
N ASP A 727 -45.87 -30.87 38.22
CA ASP A 727 -45.55 -31.20 36.83
C ASP A 727 -44.05 -31.34 36.60
N ALA A 728 -43.23 -30.47 37.22
CA ALA A 728 -41.78 -30.58 37.19
C ALA A 728 -41.30 -31.89 37.85
N ASP A 729 -41.84 -32.25 39.02
CA ASP A 729 -41.51 -33.49 39.72
C ASP A 729 -41.93 -34.73 38.91
N ARG A 730 -43.07 -34.66 38.21
CA ARG A 730 -43.54 -35.73 37.32
C ARG A 730 -42.63 -35.90 36.10
N ALA A 731 -42.23 -34.80 35.46
CA ALA A 731 -41.29 -34.82 34.34
C ALA A 731 -39.91 -35.34 34.78
N ASN A 732 -39.45 -34.92 35.97
CA ASN A 732 -38.17 -35.34 36.53
C ASN A 732 -38.19 -36.83 36.93
N SER A 733 -39.30 -37.32 37.47
CA SER A 733 -39.50 -38.75 37.75
C SER A 733 -39.51 -39.60 36.47
N LEU A 734 -40.17 -39.12 35.40
CA LEU A 734 -40.17 -39.78 34.10
C LEU A 734 -38.76 -39.81 33.48
N ALA A 735 -38.03 -38.69 33.51
CA ALA A 735 -36.66 -38.59 33.04
C ALA A 735 -35.74 -39.56 33.79
N ASN A 736 -35.83 -39.58 35.13
CA ASN A 736 -35.07 -40.52 35.98
C ASN A 736 -35.42 -41.99 35.67
N SER A 737 -36.69 -42.31 35.39
CA SER A 737 -37.08 -43.67 34.99
C SER A 737 -36.53 -44.05 33.62
N LEU A 738 -36.53 -43.13 32.66
CA LEU A 738 -35.99 -43.38 31.31
C LEU A 738 -34.47 -43.50 31.34
N GLU A 739 -33.79 -42.69 32.14
CA GLU A 739 -32.34 -42.76 32.32
C GLU A 739 -31.93 -44.09 32.98
N LYS A 740 -32.70 -44.57 33.98
CA LYS A 740 -32.48 -45.90 34.56
C LYS A 740 -32.67 -47.02 33.52
N LYS A 741 -33.66 -46.91 32.63
CA LYS A 741 -33.88 -47.88 31.55
C LYS A 741 -32.75 -47.84 30.51
N GLN A 742 -32.32 -46.65 30.11
CA GLN A 742 -31.19 -46.45 29.20
C GLN A 742 -29.91 -47.07 29.79
N LYS A 743 -29.56 -46.73 31.05
CA LYS A 743 -28.43 -47.35 31.76
C LYS A 743 -28.56 -48.86 31.88
N GLY A 744 -29.78 -49.38 31.97
CA GLY A 744 -30.05 -50.82 31.92
C GLY A 744 -29.73 -51.44 30.57
N PHE A 745 -30.17 -50.83 29.47
CA PHE A 745 -29.84 -51.29 28.12
C PHE A 745 -28.34 -51.16 27.80
N ASP A 746 -27.71 -50.05 28.21
CA ASP A 746 -26.28 -49.83 28.02
C ASP A 746 -25.46 -50.90 28.75
N LYS A 747 -25.84 -51.27 29.98
CA LYS A 747 -25.19 -52.38 30.70
C LYS A 747 -25.30 -53.70 29.94
N VAL A 748 -26.47 -54.02 29.41
CA VAL A 748 -26.67 -55.26 28.64
C VAL A 748 -25.85 -55.24 27.36
N ILE A 749 -25.83 -54.11 26.64
CA ILE A 749 -25.01 -53.95 25.43
C ILE A 749 -23.52 -54.07 25.77
N ASP A 750 -23.05 -53.45 26.84
CA ASP A 750 -21.66 -53.53 27.28
C ASP A 750 -21.27 -54.93 27.71
N GLU A 751 -22.16 -55.67 28.38
CA GLU A 751 -21.93 -57.08 28.71
C GLU A 751 -21.80 -57.94 27.45
N TRP A 752 -22.64 -57.72 26.44
CA TRP A 752 -22.54 -58.43 25.17
C TRP A 752 -21.31 -58.03 24.35
N LYS A 753 -20.96 -56.74 24.33
CA LYS A 753 -19.72 -56.25 23.72
C LYS A 753 -18.50 -56.90 24.37
N ARG A 754 -18.42 -56.87 25.71
CA ARG A 754 -17.33 -57.53 26.46
C ARG A 754 -17.26 -59.02 26.18
N LYS A 755 -18.38 -59.72 26.04
CA LYS A 755 -18.40 -61.13 25.66
C LYS A 755 -17.89 -61.34 24.23
N CYS A 756 -18.33 -60.53 23.27
CA CYS A 756 -17.82 -60.58 21.90
C CYS A 756 -16.32 -60.28 21.84
N ASP A 757 -15.84 -59.27 22.58
CA ASP A 757 -14.44 -58.88 22.64
C ASP A 757 -13.59 -59.98 23.31
N SER A 758 -14.09 -60.62 24.38
CA SER A 758 -13.44 -61.77 25.01
C SER A 758 -13.32 -62.94 24.04
N LEU A 759 -14.41 -63.29 23.35
CA LEU A 759 -14.41 -64.38 22.36
C LEU A 759 -13.51 -64.07 21.17
N ALA A 760 -13.46 -62.82 20.72
CA ALA A 760 -12.54 -62.38 19.67
C ALA A 760 -11.08 -62.49 20.13
N SER A 761 -10.78 -62.06 21.36
CA SER A 761 -9.46 -62.17 21.95
C SER A 761 -9.02 -63.63 22.13
N GLU A 762 -9.92 -64.51 22.58
CA GLU A 762 -9.68 -65.95 22.70
C GLU A 762 -9.45 -66.61 21.33
N LEU A 763 -10.22 -66.23 20.31
CA LEU A 763 -10.01 -66.70 18.94
C LEU A 763 -8.66 -66.23 18.39
N GLU A 764 -8.30 -64.97 18.59
CA GLU A 764 -7.00 -64.43 18.20
C GLU A 764 -5.84 -65.11 18.94
N ALA A 765 -6.00 -65.38 20.23
CA ALA A 765 -5.02 -66.12 21.03
C ALA A 765 -4.85 -67.55 20.48
N SER A 766 -5.95 -68.27 20.26
CA SER A 766 -5.92 -69.61 19.69
C SER A 766 -5.30 -69.66 18.29
N GLN A 767 -5.62 -68.68 17.43
CA GLN A 767 -4.98 -68.54 16.12
C GLN A 767 -3.48 -68.23 16.24
N ARG A 768 -3.09 -67.39 17.21
CA ARG A 768 -1.68 -67.06 17.47
C ARG A 768 -0.93 -68.31 17.95
N ASP A 769 -1.50 -69.08 18.86
CA ASP A 769 -0.92 -70.34 19.35
C ASP A 769 -0.80 -71.37 18.23
N THR A 770 -1.80 -71.47 17.35
CA THR A 770 -1.75 -72.34 16.17
C THR A 770 -0.62 -71.92 15.22
N ARG A 771 -0.44 -70.61 14.96
CA ARG A 771 0.66 -70.09 14.14
C ARG A 771 2.03 -70.33 14.80
N ASN A 772 2.11 -70.17 16.12
CA ASN A 772 3.32 -70.43 16.89
C ASN A 772 3.70 -71.91 16.83
N ALA A 773 2.75 -72.81 17.08
CA ALA A 773 2.94 -74.25 16.96
C ALA A 773 3.33 -74.67 15.54
N ALA A 774 2.73 -74.08 14.50
CA ALA A 774 3.13 -74.31 13.11
C ALA A 774 4.57 -73.84 12.84
N THR A 775 4.96 -72.70 13.40
CA THR A 775 6.32 -72.15 13.29
C THR A 775 7.33 -73.04 14.03
N GLU A 776 6.99 -73.54 15.21
CA GLU A 776 7.82 -74.43 16.00
C GLU A 776 7.96 -75.81 15.33
N ALA A 777 6.88 -76.35 14.77
CA ALA A 777 6.93 -77.56 13.96
C ALA A 777 7.81 -77.38 12.72
N PHE A 778 7.73 -76.24 12.03
CA PHE A 778 8.61 -75.94 10.91
C PHE A 778 10.07 -75.82 11.35
N ARG A 779 10.33 -75.17 12.49
CA ARG A 779 11.68 -75.04 13.06
C ARG A 779 12.27 -76.41 13.44
N LEU A 780 11.50 -77.26 14.10
CA LEU A 780 11.92 -78.61 14.49
C LEU A 780 12.15 -79.49 13.25
N ARG A 781 11.33 -79.34 12.21
CA ARG A 781 11.54 -80.01 10.93
C ARG A 781 12.84 -79.57 10.27
N ASN A 782 13.11 -78.26 10.21
CA ASN A 782 14.39 -77.77 9.68
C ASN A 782 15.57 -78.27 10.52
N ALA A 783 15.47 -78.28 11.85
CA ALA A 783 16.52 -78.82 12.71
C ALA A 783 16.73 -80.33 12.49
N LEU A 784 15.65 -81.09 12.27
CA LEU A 784 15.72 -82.50 11.90
C LEU A 784 16.43 -82.69 10.55
N ASP A 785 16.09 -81.87 9.55
CA ASP A 785 16.70 -81.89 8.23
C ASP A 785 18.20 -81.52 8.33
N GLU A 786 18.57 -80.49 9.09
CA GLU A 786 19.97 -80.12 9.37
C GLU A 786 20.74 -81.24 10.09
N HIS A 787 20.13 -81.91 11.06
CA HIS A 787 20.73 -83.06 11.73
C HIS A 787 20.87 -84.27 10.80
N ASN A 788 19.91 -84.48 9.89
CA ASN A 788 20.00 -85.52 8.87
C ASN A 788 21.12 -85.22 7.87
N GLU A 789 21.24 -83.98 7.39
CA GLU A 789 22.35 -83.53 6.54
C GLU A 789 23.70 -83.69 7.25
N SER A 790 23.77 -83.34 8.54
CA SER A 790 24.97 -83.53 9.36
C SER A 790 25.33 -85.01 9.50
N MET A 791 24.34 -85.89 9.71
CA MET A 791 24.55 -87.34 9.73
C MET A 791 25.01 -87.86 8.38
N GLU A 792 24.46 -87.37 7.27
CA GLU A 792 24.92 -87.73 5.93
C GLU A 792 26.35 -87.25 5.65
N ALA A 793 26.70 -86.04 6.07
CA ALA A 793 28.05 -85.51 5.97
C ALA A 793 29.05 -86.39 6.74
N LEU A 794 28.74 -86.74 7.99
CA LEU A 794 29.55 -87.65 8.80
C LEU A 794 29.66 -89.05 8.19
N ARG A 795 28.62 -89.55 7.51
CA ARG A 795 28.67 -90.81 6.76
C ARG A 795 29.59 -90.72 5.55
N ARG A 796 29.57 -89.61 4.81
CA ARG A 796 30.47 -89.37 3.67
C ARG A 796 31.92 -89.24 4.14
N GLU A 797 32.16 -88.52 5.22
CA GLU A 797 33.49 -88.36 5.83
C GLU A 797 34.05 -89.70 6.32
N ASN A 798 33.26 -90.51 7.04
CA ASN A 798 33.68 -91.86 7.43
C ASN A 798 34.00 -92.74 6.22
N LYS A 799 33.24 -92.62 5.12
CA LYS A 799 33.50 -93.34 3.88
C LYS A 799 34.80 -92.85 3.22
N ALA A 800 35.06 -91.55 3.23
CA ALA A 800 36.31 -90.97 2.73
C ALA A 800 37.51 -91.43 3.55
N ILE A 801 37.44 -91.36 4.89
CA ILE A 801 38.50 -91.85 5.79
C ILE A 801 38.73 -93.35 5.60
N ALA A 802 37.67 -94.15 5.42
CA ALA A 802 37.81 -95.57 5.12
C ALA A 802 38.51 -95.83 3.78
N GLN A 803 38.24 -94.99 2.77
CA GLN A 803 38.92 -95.06 1.48
C GLN A 803 40.39 -94.61 1.59
N GLU A 804 40.69 -93.53 2.31
CA GLU A 804 42.06 -93.08 2.59
C GLU A 804 42.86 -94.14 3.34
N LEU A 805 42.27 -94.77 4.37
CA LEU A 805 42.88 -95.89 5.09
C LEU A 805 43.18 -97.05 4.15
N LYS A 806 42.28 -97.36 3.22
CA LYS A 806 42.50 -98.38 2.20
C LYS A 806 43.63 -97.99 1.26
N ASP A 807 43.64 -96.76 0.76
CA ASP A 807 44.67 -96.27 -0.17
C ASP A 807 46.05 -96.23 0.50
N VAL A 808 46.15 -95.83 1.77
CA VAL A 808 47.38 -95.88 2.58
C VAL A 808 47.80 -97.32 2.85
N THR A 809 46.85 -98.23 3.10
CA THR A 809 47.12 -99.67 3.27
C THR A 809 47.64 -100.29 1.97
N ASP A 810 47.06 -99.92 0.83
CA ASP A 810 47.49 -100.35 -0.50
C ASP A 810 48.89 -99.76 -0.82
N GLN A 811 49.17 -98.50 -0.43
CA GLN A 811 50.50 -97.90 -0.52
C GLN A 811 51.55 -98.63 0.34
N LEU A 812 51.18 -99.08 1.54
CA LEU A 812 52.05 -99.90 2.42
C LEU A 812 52.29 -101.32 1.86
N GLY A 813 51.31 -101.89 1.15
CA GLY A 813 51.43 -103.18 0.47
C GLY A 813 52.30 -103.14 -0.79
N GLU A 814 52.40 -101.98 -1.44
CA GLU A 814 53.27 -101.73 -2.61
C GLU A 814 54.71 -101.30 -2.22
N GLY A 815 55.26 -101.71 -1.07
CA GLY A 815 56.61 -101.32 -0.60
C GLY A 815 57.77 -102.26 -0.99
N GLY A 816 57.66 -103.06 -2.05
CA GLY A 816 58.52 -104.22 -2.31
C GLY A 816 59.41 -104.19 -3.57
N LYS A 817 59.41 -103.13 -4.36
CA LYS A 817 60.13 -103.01 -5.65
C LYS A 817 60.68 -101.58 -5.84
N ASN A 818 61.71 -101.28 -5.04
CA ASN A 818 62.41 -99.99 -4.85
C ASN A 818 63.03 -99.27 -6.06
N VAL A 819 62.66 -99.59 -7.30
CA VAL A 819 62.98 -98.77 -8.50
C VAL A 819 61.75 -98.63 -9.39
N HIS A 820 60.99 -99.71 -9.57
CA HIS A 820 59.77 -99.66 -10.35
C HIS A 820 58.64 -98.91 -9.62
N GLU A 821 58.60 -98.99 -8.29
CA GLU A 821 57.70 -98.21 -7.44
C GLU A 821 58.06 -96.73 -7.42
N LEU A 822 59.36 -96.38 -7.38
CA LEU A 822 59.79 -94.98 -7.51
C LEU A 822 59.44 -94.39 -8.89
N GLN A 823 59.54 -95.16 -9.97
CA GLN A 823 59.10 -94.73 -11.30
C GLN A 823 57.57 -94.61 -11.40
N LYS A 824 56.82 -95.52 -10.78
CA LYS A 824 55.34 -95.48 -10.74
C LYS A 824 54.85 -94.31 -9.88
N ALA A 825 55.47 -94.08 -8.72
CA ALA A 825 55.21 -92.93 -7.85
C ALA A 825 55.58 -91.61 -8.53
N ARG A 826 56.72 -91.54 -9.21
CA ARG A 826 57.10 -90.37 -10.03
C ARG A 826 56.08 -90.09 -11.13
N ARG A 827 55.62 -91.11 -11.87
CA ARG A 827 54.57 -90.95 -12.89
C ARG A 827 53.24 -90.52 -12.29
N ARG A 828 52.87 -91.05 -11.11
CA ARG A 828 51.66 -90.62 -10.38
C ARG A 828 51.77 -89.15 -9.95
N LEU A 829 52.91 -88.74 -9.39
CA LEU A 829 53.15 -87.33 -9.01
C LEU A 829 53.23 -86.40 -10.24
N GLU A 830 53.75 -86.87 -11.38
CA GLU A 830 53.73 -86.13 -12.64
C GLU A 830 52.28 -85.95 -13.14
N LEU A 831 51.44 -87.00 -13.09
CA LEU A 831 50.01 -86.92 -13.41
C LEU A 831 49.24 -86.01 -12.44
N GLU A 832 49.45 -86.14 -11.13
CA GLU A 832 48.82 -85.28 -10.12
C GLU A 832 49.24 -83.81 -10.32
N LYS A 833 50.49 -83.55 -10.69
CA LYS A 833 50.95 -82.20 -11.05
C LYS A 833 50.24 -81.69 -12.31
N GLU A 834 50.09 -82.52 -13.34
CA GLU A 834 49.36 -82.15 -14.57
C GLU A 834 47.87 -81.90 -14.28
N GLU A 835 47.23 -82.71 -13.46
CA GLU A 835 45.83 -82.54 -13.03
C GLU A 835 45.65 -81.27 -12.18
N LEU A 836 46.56 -80.99 -11.23
CA LEU A 836 46.53 -79.76 -10.43
C LEU A 836 46.81 -78.52 -11.29
N GLN A 837 47.72 -78.62 -12.27
CA GLN A 837 47.97 -77.53 -13.21
C GLN A 837 46.74 -77.27 -14.09
N GLN A 838 46.09 -78.31 -14.61
CA GLN A 838 44.85 -78.17 -15.38
C GLN A 838 43.73 -77.54 -14.53
N ALA A 839 43.57 -77.98 -13.28
CA ALA A 839 42.57 -77.40 -12.37
C ALA A 839 42.88 -75.93 -12.02
N LEU A 840 44.16 -75.56 -11.91
CA LEU A 840 44.59 -74.17 -11.73
C LEU A 840 44.27 -73.34 -12.98
N ASP A 841 44.63 -73.82 -14.17
CA ASP A 841 44.39 -73.14 -15.45
C ASP A 841 42.86 -72.96 -15.68
N ASP A 842 42.04 -73.96 -15.36
CA ASP A 842 40.58 -73.89 -15.43
C ASP A 842 40.01 -72.87 -14.42
N ALA A 843 40.58 -72.80 -13.21
CA ALA A 843 40.19 -71.83 -12.19
C ALA A 843 40.61 -70.40 -12.54
N GLU A 844 41.80 -70.22 -13.12
CA GLU A 844 42.30 -68.94 -13.65
C GLU A 844 41.42 -68.47 -14.83
N GLY A 845 41.08 -69.36 -15.76
CA GLY A 845 40.16 -69.05 -16.86
C GLY A 845 38.74 -68.69 -16.36
N ALA A 846 38.25 -69.36 -15.31
CA ALA A 846 36.98 -69.00 -14.68
C ALA A 846 37.05 -67.63 -13.97
N LEU A 847 38.16 -67.32 -13.29
CA LEU A 847 38.39 -66.03 -12.65
C LEU A 847 38.44 -64.91 -13.69
N GLU A 848 39.21 -65.07 -14.78
CA GLU A 848 39.29 -64.08 -15.87
C GLU A 848 37.92 -63.83 -16.52
N ALA A 849 37.11 -64.87 -16.69
CA ALA A 849 35.75 -64.74 -17.21
C ALA A 849 34.83 -63.95 -16.26
N GLU A 850 34.92 -64.18 -14.95
CA GLU A 850 34.17 -63.42 -13.95
C GLU A 850 34.66 -61.98 -13.80
N GLU A 851 35.97 -61.74 -13.80
CA GLU A 851 36.54 -60.39 -13.81
C GLU A 851 36.09 -59.60 -15.06
N SER A 852 36.05 -60.26 -16.22
CA SER A 852 35.52 -59.68 -17.45
C SER A 852 34.03 -59.33 -17.35
N LYS A 853 33.21 -60.18 -16.70
CA LYS A 853 31.79 -59.88 -16.45
C LYS A 853 31.63 -58.69 -15.51
N VAL A 854 32.41 -58.64 -14.42
CA VAL A 854 32.40 -57.51 -13.48
C VAL A 854 32.80 -56.21 -14.18
N MET A 855 33.83 -56.25 -15.05
CA MET A 855 34.28 -55.08 -15.80
C MET A 855 33.20 -54.58 -16.78
N ARG A 856 32.53 -55.49 -17.51
CA ARG A 856 31.39 -55.14 -18.37
C ARG A 856 30.26 -54.48 -17.58
N ALA A 857 29.85 -55.08 -16.46
CA ALA A 857 28.80 -54.52 -15.61
C ALA A 857 29.20 -53.15 -15.02
N GLN A 858 30.47 -52.94 -14.67
CA GLN A 858 30.96 -51.63 -14.21
C GLN A 858 30.90 -50.57 -15.32
N ILE A 859 31.24 -50.93 -16.56
CA ILE A 859 31.14 -50.04 -17.71
C ILE A 859 29.68 -49.68 -17.99
N GLU A 860 28.77 -50.67 -18.02
CA GLU A 860 27.33 -50.44 -18.19
C GLU A 860 26.77 -49.52 -17.10
N ILE A 861 27.12 -49.75 -15.82
CA ILE A 861 26.71 -48.87 -14.72
C ILE A 861 27.26 -47.45 -14.93
N SER A 862 28.50 -47.29 -15.40
CA SER A 862 29.09 -45.99 -15.67
C SER A 862 28.40 -45.26 -16.83
N GLN A 863 28.03 -46.00 -17.89
CA GLN A 863 27.29 -45.46 -19.02
C GLN A 863 25.88 -45.03 -18.61
N ILE A 864 25.15 -45.86 -17.87
CA ILE A 864 23.82 -45.52 -17.34
C ILE A 864 23.90 -44.29 -16.44
N ARG A 865 24.92 -44.18 -15.58
CA ARG A 865 25.12 -42.98 -14.74
C ARG A 865 25.33 -41.73 -15.59
N SER A 866 26.20 -41.79 -16.60
CA SER A 866 26.45 -40.67 -17.50
C SER A 866 25.19 -40.28 -18.29
N GLU A 867 24.40 -41.26 -18.74
CA GLU A 867 23.13 -41.00 -19.43
C GLU A 867 22.11 -40.34 -18.49
N ILE A 868 22.00 -40.82 -17.24
CA ILE A 868 21.14 -40.20 -16.22
C ILE A 868 21.58 -38.77 -15.90
N GLU A 869 22.89 -38.52 -15.75
CA GLU A 869 23.44 -37.17 -15.52
C GLU A 869 23.13 -36.24 -16.70
N LYS A 870 23.29 -36.71 -17.93
CA LYS A 870 22.93 -35.95 -19.14
C LYS A 870 21.43 -35.63 -19.18
N ARG A 871 20.56 -36.61 -18.91
CA ARG A 871 19.11 -36.39 -18.85
C ARG A 871 18.72 -35.43 -17.73
N LEU A 872 19.40 -35.48 -16.58
CA LEU A 872 19.20 -34.53 -15.49
C LEU A 872 19.58 -33.12 -15.92
N GLN A 873 20.73 -32.94 -16.58
CA GLN A 873 21.16 -31.65 -17.12
C GLN A 873 20.17 -31.11 -18.16
N GLU A 874 19.73 -31.93 -19.12
CA GLU A 874 18.71 -31.55 -20.10
C GLU A 874 17.41 -31.11 -19.40
N LYS A 875 17.00 -31.79 -18.33
CA LYS A 875 15.82 -31.41 -17.54
C LYS A 875 16.03 -30.12 -16.75
N GLU A 876 17.21 -29.89 -16.19
CA GLU A 876 17.55 -28.63 -15.53
C GLU A 876 17.53 -27.46 -16.52
N GLU A 877 18.02 -27.66 -17.75
CA GLU A 877 17.96 -26.67 -18.83
C GLU A 877 16.51 -26.40 -19.28
N GLU A 878 15.67 -27.43 -19.40
CA GLU A 878 14.23 -27.28 -19.65
C GLU A 878 13.53 -26.48 -18.53
N PHE A 879 13.83 -26.78 -17.26
CA PHE A 879 13.28 -26.05 -16.11
C PHE A 879 13.74 -24.60 -16.07
N GLU A 880 14.99 -24.32 -16.40
CA GLU A 880 15.51 -22.96 -16.46
C GLU A 880 14.91 -22.20 -17.64
N ASN A 881 14.68 -22.84 -18.78
CA ASN A 881 14.01 -22.24 -19.93
C ASN A 881 12.54 -21.92 -19.62
N THR A 882 11.80 -22.84 -19.00
CA THR A 882 10.41 -22.59 -18.56
C THR A 882 10.33 -21.49 -17.52
N ARG A 883 11.26 -21.44 -16.55
CA ARG A 883 11.37 -20.35 -15.58
C ARG A 883 11.61 -19.00 -16.26
N LYS A 884 12.52 -18.92 -17.23
CA LYS A 884 12.78 -17.70 -18.02
C LYS A 884 11.56 -17.27 -18.84
N ASN A 885 10.84 -18.21 -19.45
CA ASN A 885 9.63 -17.90 -20.21
C ASN A 885 8.51 -17.37 -19.31
N HIS A 886 8.29 -17.98 -18.14
CA HIS A 886 7.36 -17.46 -17.15
C HIS A 886 7.77 -16.10 -16.60
N ALA A 887 9.06 -15.86 -16.36
CA ALA A 887 9.57 -14.55 -15.95
C ALA A 887 9.30 -13.47 -17.00
N ARG A 888 9.61 -13.74 -18.29
CA ARG A 888 9.30 -12.81 -19.40
C ARG A 888 7.81 -12.54 -19.55
N ALA A 889 6.97 -13.55 -19.37
CA ALA A 889 5.52 -13.38 -19.40
C ALA A 889 5.02 -12.48 -18.26
N ILE A 890 5.56 -12.66 -17.05
CA ILE A 890 5.26 -11.81 -15.89
C ILE A 890 5.72 -10.37 -16.14
N GLU A 891 6.95 -10.15 -16.63
CA GLU A 891 7.47 -8.82 -16.95
C GLU A 891 6.64 -8.13 -18.03
N SER A 892 6.22 -8.85 -19.07
CA SER A 892 5.32 -8.34 -20.13
C SER A 892 3.95 -7.95 -19.58
N MET A 893 3.34 -8.79 -18.74
CA MET A 893 2.07 -8.49 -18.08
C MET A 893 2.19 -7.29 -17.13
N GLN A 894 3.31 -7.18 -16.39
CA GLN A 894 3.59 -6.04 -15.52
C GLN A 894 3.74 -4.74 -16.33
N ALA A 895 4.51 -4.75 -17.42
CA ALA A 895 4.67 -3.59 -18.29
C ALA A 895 3.33 -3.15 -18.92
N SER A 896 2.48 -4.10 -19.33
CA SER A 896 1.14 -3.81 -19.85
C SER A 896 0.26 -3.18 -18.78
N LEU A 897 0.26 -3.72 -17.55
CA LEU A 897 -0.50 -3.19 -16.42
C LEU A 897 -0.02 -1.79 -16.00
N GLU A 898 1.29 -1.55 -15.99
CA GLU A 898 1.86 -0.23 -15.71
C GLU A 898 1.47 0.80 -16.78
N THR A 899 1.44 0.40 -18.05
CA THR A 899 1.02 1.27 -19.15
C THR A 899 -0.47 1.60 -19.05
N GLU A 900 -1.31 0.60 -18.78
CA GLU A 900 -2.76 0.80 -18.60
C GLU A 900 -3.06 1.68 -17.39
N THR A 901 -2.39 1.46 -16.26
CA THR A 901 -2.58 2.27 -15.05
C THR A 901 -2.17 3.72 -15.26
N ARG A 902 -1.03 3.99 -15.93
CA ARG A 902 -0.60 5.35 -16.29
C ARG A 902 -1.62 6.03 -17.21
N ALA A 903 -2.01 5.37 -18.30
CA ALA A 903 -3.01 5.90 -19.23
C ALA A 903 -4.35 6.20 -18.54
N ARG A 904 -4.80 5.29 -17.67
CA ARG A 904 -6.03 5.49 -16.87
C ARG A 904 -5.91 6.68 -15.94
N THR A 905 -4.76 6.88 -15.28
CA THR A 905 -4.55 8.06 -14.42
C THR A 905 -4.51 9.37 -15.20
N GLU A 906 -3.87 9.40 -16.38
CA GLU A 906 -3.83 10.58 -17.25
C GLU A 906 -5.22 10.94 -17.80
N LEU A 907 -5.96 9.95 -18.29
CA LEU A 907 -7.34 10.11 -18.73
C LEU A 907 -8.23 10.65 -17.61
N LEU A 908 -8.08 10.13 -16.39
CA LEU A 908 -8.85 10.61 -15.24
C LEU A 908 -8.49 12.06 -14.87
N ARG A 909 -7.22 12.44 -15.01
CA ARG A 909 -6.73 13.79 -14.72
C ARG A 909 -7.22 14.80 -15.78
N MET A 910 -7.13 14.45 -17.06
CA MET A 910 -7.69 15.26 -18.16
C MET A 910 -9.20 15.39 -18.02
N LYS A 911 -9.92 14.29 -17.74
CA LYS A 911 -11.38 14.32 -17.53
C LYS A 911 -11.76 15.31 -16.43
N LYS A 912 -11.11 15.23 -15.26
CA LYS A 912 -11.39 16.14 -14.15
C LYS A 912 -11.07 17.61 -14.49
N LYS A 913 -10.00 17.85 -15.27
CA LYS A 913 -9.66 19.20 -15.73
C LYS A 913 -10.74 19.74 -16.68
N LEU A 914 -11.13 18.96 -17.68
CA LEU A 914 -12.20 19.36 -18.62
C LEU A 914 -13.55 19.57 -17.93
N GLU A 915 -13.90 18.73 -16.94
CA GLU A 915 -15.11 18.94 -16.12
C GLU A 915 -15.04 20.25 -15.32
N SER A 916 -13.86 20.61 -14.80
CA SER A 916 -13.63 21.89 -14.11
C SER A 916 -13.73 23.07 -15.07
N ASP A 917 -13.06 22.99 -16.22
CA ASP A 917 -13.04 24.06 -17.23
C ASP A 917 -14.45 24.30 -17.79
N ILE A 918 -15.23 23.23 -18.03
CA ILE A 918 -16.64 23.33 -18.44
C ILE A 918 -17.46 24.06 -17.38
N ASN A 919 -17.34 23.68 -16.09
CA ASN A 919 -18.04 24.37 -15.01
C ASN A 919 -17.67 25.87 -14.93
N GLU A 920 -16.39 26.21 -15.09
CA GLU A 920 -15.96 27.62 -15.09
C GLU A 920 -16.53 28.39 -16.28
N LEU A 921 -16.52 27.79 -17.48
CA LEU A 921 -17.11 28.38 -18.68
C LEU A 921 -18.63 28.55 -18.54
N GLU A 922 -19.34 27.59 -17.95
CA GLU A 922 -20.76 27.68 -17.66
C GLU A 922 -21.07 28.83 -16.69
N ILE A 923 -20.29 28.96 -15.60
CA ILE A 923 -20.43 30.08 -14.65
C ILE A 923 -20.17 31.42 -15.34
N ASN A 924 -19.11 31.52 -16.15
CA ASN A 924 -18.78 32.75 -16.87
C ASN A 924 -19.85 33.11 -17.92
N LEU A 925 -20.40 32.12 -18.61
CA LEU A 925 -21.49 32.29 -19.56
C LEU A 925 -22.76 32.80 -18.86
N ASP A 926 -23.11 32.23 -17.70
CA ASP A 926 -24.23 32.69 -16.89
C ASP A 926 -24.04 34.13 -16.39
N GLN A 927 -22.84 34.48 -15.92
CA GLN A 927 -22.52 35.85 -15.52
C GLN A 927 -22.63 36.83 -16.70
N SER A 928 -22.10 36.46 -17.86
CA SER A 928 -22.18 37.26 -19.09
C SER A 928 -23.62 37.42 -19.57
N ASN A 929 -24.42 36.35 -19.56
CA ASN A 929 -25.84 36.39 -19.90
C ASN A 929 -26.64 37.28 -18.94
N LYS A 930 -26.32 37.22 -17.64
CA LYS A 930 -26.94 38.08 -16.63
C LYS A 930 -26.57 39.55 -16.84
N ALA A 931 -25.30 39.84 -17.08
CA ALA A 931 -24.82 41.19 -17.40
C ALA A 931 -25.48 41.73 -18.68
N ASN A 932 -25.64 40.90 -19.71
CA ASN A 932 -26.33 41.27 -20.95
C ASN A 932 -27.82 41.53 -20.71
N ALA A 933 -28.50 40.69 -19.92
CA ALA A 933 -29.90 40.91 -19.56
C ALA A 933 -30.10 42.22 -18.78
N ASP A 934 -29.18 42.56 -17.86
CA ASP A 934 -29.23 43.81 -17.11
C ASP A 934 -28.88 45.02 -18.00
N ALA A 935 -27.92 44.89 -18.92
CA ALA A 935 -27.63 45.90 -19.93
C ALA A 935 -28.83 46.16 -20.85
N GLN A 936 -29.54 45.12 -21.29
CA GLN A 936 -30.77 45.25 -22.08
C GLN A 936 -31.90 45.94 -21.30
N LYS A 937 -32.07 45.64 -20.01
CA LYS A 937 -33.04 46.34 -19.15
C LYS A 937 -32.69 47.82 -19.01
N ASN A 938 -31.41 48.14 -18.80
CA ASN A 938 -30.94 49.52 -18.73
C ASN A 938 -31.13 50.24 -20.06
N MET A 939 -30.84 49.59 -21.18
CA MET A 939 -31.06 50.14 -22.52
C MET A 939 -32.55 50.43 -22.77
N LYS A 940 -33.46 49.53 -22.35
CA LYS A 940 -34.91 49.78 -22.41
C LYS A 940 -35.33 50.98 -21.56
N ARG A 941 -34.85 51.09 -20.33
CA ARG A 941 -35.11 52.25 -19.46
C ARG A 941 -34.61 53.55 -20.10
N TYR A 942 -33.41 53.55 -20.67
CA TYR A 942 -32.90 54.74 -21.36
C TYR A 942 -33.71 55.06 -22.63
N GLN A 943 -34.16 54.06 -23.38
CA GLN A 943 -35.03 54.27 -24.54
C GLN A 943 -36.40 54.84 -24.15
N GLU A 944 -36.99 54.37 -23.04
CA GLU A 944 -38.23 54.92 -22.48
C GLU A 944 -38.03 56.36 -22.03
N ASN A 945 -36.97 56.65 -21.26
CA ASN A 945 -36.65 58.01 -20.83
C ASN A 945 -36.41 58.96 -22.02
N ILE A 946 -35.74 58.49 -23.09
CA ILE A 946 -35.53 59.30 -24.30
C ILE A 946 -36.87 59.59 -25.00
N ARG A 947 -37.78 58.61 -25.08
CA ARG A 947 -39.12 58.83 -25.65
C ARG A 947 -39.93 59.82 -24.83
N ASP A 948 -39.87 59.73 -23.50
CA ASP A 948 -40.59 60.66 -22.62
C ASP A 948 -40.05 62.09 -22.77
N LEU A 949 -38.73 62.25 -22.83
CA LEU A 949 -38.09 63.54 -23.09
C LEU A 949 -38.40 64.07 -24.50
N GLN A 950 -38.42 63.21 -25.52
CA GLN A 950 -38.82 63.59 -26.88
C GLN A 950 -40.27 64.07 -26.91
N SER A 951 -41.19 63.36 -26.25
CA SER A 951 -42.59 63.77 -26.13
C SER A 951 -42.72 65.12 -25.43
N GLN A 952 -41.97 65.35 -24.35
CA GLN A 952 -41.97 66.64 -23.66
C GLN A 952 -41.47 67.79 -24.56
N VAL A 953 -40.43 67.55 -25.36
CA VAL A 953 -39.92 68.55 -26.30
C VAL A 953 -40.91 68.81 -27.43
N GLU A 954 -41.56 67.78 -27.97
CA GLU A 954 -42.62 67.94 -28.99
C GLU A 954 -43.82 68.72 -28.45
N ASP A 955 -44.23 68.45 -27.20
CA ASP A 955 -45.30 69.19 -26.52
C ASP A 955 -44.90 70.65 -26.28
N GLU A 956 -43.68 70.93 -25.81
CA GLU A 956 -43.20 72.31 -25.66
C GLU A 956 -43.07 73.04 -26.99
N GLN A 957 -42.65 72.36 -28.06
CA GLN A 957 -42.56 72.93 -29.41
C GLN A 957 -43.96 73.27 -29.96
N ARG A 958 -44.94 72.37 -29.79
CA ARG A 958 -46.35 72.64 -30.14
C ARG A 958 -46.90 73.85 -29.38
N ILE A 959 -46.69 73.91 -28.07
CA ILE A 959 -47.11 75.05 -27.25
C ILE A 959 -46.43 76.33 -27.73
N ARG A 960 -45.16 76.28 -28.13
CA ARG A 960 -44.45 77.41 -28.72
C ARG A 960 -45.03 77.85 -30.05
N GLU A 961 -45.36 76.93 -30.94
CA GLU A 961 -45.99 77.22 -32.23
C GLU A 961 -47.38 77.85 -32.03
N ASP A 962 -48.20 77.28 -31.14
CA ASP A 962 -49.51 77.84 -30.78
C ASP A 962 -49.39 79.27 -30.24
N LEU A 963 -48.41 79.54 -29.37
CA LEU A 963 -48.14 80.89 -28.86
C LEU A 963 -47.66 81.85 -29.97
N ARG A 964 -46.88 81.34 -30.93
CA ARG A 964 -46.36 82.13 -32.05
C ARG A 964 -47.46 82.47 -33.05
N ASP A 965 -48.39 81.55 -33.29
CA ASP A 965 -49.58 81.78 -34.11
C ASP A 965 -50.53 82.77 -33.43
N GLN A 966 -50.72 82.67 -32.11
CA GLN A 966 -51.46 83.66 -31.33
C GLN A 966 -50.83 85.06 -31.43
N LEU A 967 -49.50 85.16 -31.37
CA LEU A 967 -48.78 86.42 -31.56
C LEU A 967 -48.97 86.97 -32.99
N SER A 968 -48.86 86.14 -34.02
CA SER A 968 -49.09 86.51 -35.43
C SER A 968 -50.51 87.02 -35.69
N VAL A 969 -51.52 86.40 -35.05
CA VAL A 969 -52.91 86.86 -35.11
C VAL A 969 -53.07 88.21 -34.40
N ALA A 970 -52.42 88.40 -33.24
CA ALA A 970 -52.45 89.67 -32.52
C ALA A 970 -51.74 90.80 -33.30
N GLU A 971 -50.61 90.50 -33.93
CA GLU A 971 -49.87 91.44 -34.79
C GLU A 971 -50.71 91.85 -36.02
N ARG A 972 -51.38 90.91 -36.69
CA ARG A 972 -52.30 91.24 -37.80
C ARG A 972 -53.47 92.11 -37.34
N ARG A 973 -54.03 91.85 -36.16
CA ARG A 973 -55.09 92.72 -35.59
C ARG A 973 -54.57 94.13 -35.32
N ALA A 974 -53.36 94.27 -34.79
CA ALA A 974 -52.73 95.56 -34.56
C ALA A 974 -52.46 96.32 -35.87
N GLN A 975 -52.09 95.60 -36.93
CA GLN A 975 -51.78 96.19 -38.24
C GLN A 975 -53.05 96.65 -38.98
N ILE A 976 -54.16 95.91 -38.87
CA ILE A 976 -55.48 96.33 -39.36
C ILE A 976 -55.96 97.59 -38.62
N ALA A 977 -55.82 97.62 -37.29
CA ALA A 977 -56.17 98.80 -36.49
C ALA A 977 -55.30 100.03 -36.86
N GLN A 978 -54.04 99.82 -37.25
CA GLN A 978 -53.15 100.88 -37.72
C GLN A 978 -53.55 101.41 -39.10
N SER A 979 -53.96 100.55 -40.05
CA SER A 979 -54.47 101.01 -41.35
C SER A 979 -55.80 101.76 -41.23
N GLU A 980 -56.70 101.30 -40.35
CA GLU A 980 -57.96 102.02 -40.07
C GLU A 980 -57.70 103.42 -39.49
N LYS A 981 -56.65 103.56 -38.66
CA LYS A 981 -56.22 104.87 -38.14
C LYS A 981 -55.71 105.80 -39.24
N GLU A 982 -54.96 105.29 -40.22
CA GLU A 982 -54.41 106.08 -41.32
C GLU A 982 -55.51 106.54 -42.30
N ASP A 983 -56.50 105.67 -42.59
CA ASP A 983 -57.66 106.02 -43.41
C ASP A 983 -58.55 107.09 -42.74
N LEU A 984 -58.73 107.02 -41.41
CA LEU A 984 -59.44 108.04 -40.64
C LEU A 984 -58.69 109.39 -40.60
N ALA A 985 -57.35 109.38 -40.65
CA ALA A 985 -56.55 110.60 -40.69
C ALA A 985 -56.71 111.37 -42.02
N VAL A 986 -56.79 110.65 -43.15
CA VAL A 986 -57.01 111.27 -44.48
C VAL A 986 -58.43 111.85 -44.58
N ALA A 987 -59.44 111.15 -44.05
CA ALA A 987 -60.82 111.64 -44.00
C ALA A 987 -60.94 112.90 -43.11
N PHE A 988 -60.15 112.99 -42.04
CA PHE A 988 -60.10 114.14 -41.14
C PHE A 988 -59.49 115.39 -41.80
N GLU A 989 -58.42 115.27 -42.59
CA GLU A 989 -57.80 116.44 -43.27
C GLU A 989 -58.70 117.05 -44.36
N GLN A 990 -59.50 116.24 -45.06
CA GLN A 990 -60.49 116.75 -46.02
C GLN A 990 -61.66 117.48 -45.34
N THR A 991 -62.10 117.01 -44.18
CA THR A 991 -63.15 117.67 -43.39
C THR A 991 -62.65 118.96 -42.72
N GLU A 992 -61.37 119.04 -42.34
CA GLU A 992 -60.76 120.24 -41.75
C GLU A 992 -60.74 121.45 -42.70
N ARG A 993 -60.56 121.24 -44.02
CA ARG A 993 -60.57 122.33 -45.02
C ARG A 993 -61.96 122.92 -45.23
N ILE A 994 -63.00 122.09 -45.21
CA ILE A 994 -64.39 122.55 -45.37
C ILE A 994 -64.87 123.25 -44.08
N ARG A 995 -64.42 122.78 -42.91
CA ARG A 995 -64.73 123.36 -41.60
C ARG A 995 -64.26 124.80 -41.43
N ARG A 996 -63.05 125.15 -41.90
CA ARG A 996 -62.50 126.52 -41.76
C ARG A 996 -63.26 127.59 -42.55
N GLN A 997 -63.97 127.21 -43.62
CA GLN A 997 -64.75 128.17 -44.41
C GLN A 997 -66.14 128.42 -43.81
N LEU A 998 -66.72 127.44 -43.11
CA LEU A 998 -68.02 127.55 -42.45
C LEU A 998 -67.95 128.13 -41.03
N GLU A 999 -66.78 128.11 -40.38
CA GLU A 999 -66.57 128.69 -39.05
C GLU A 999 -66.61 130.23 -39.02
N LEU A 1000 -66.42 130.91 -40.16
CA LEU A 1000 -66.57 132.37 -40.27
C LEU A 1000 -68.02 132.84 -40.28
N GLU A 1001 -68.97 132.00 -40.70
CA GLU A 1001 -70.41 132.34 -40.76
C GLU A 1001 -71.18 131.87 -39.51
N ASN A 1002 -70.64 130.89 -38.76
CA ASN A 1002 -71.25 130.36 -37.52
C ASN A 1002 -71.01 131.25 -36.27
N ILE A 1003 -70.12 132.25 -36.36
CA ILE A 1003 -69.92 133.23 -35.29
C ILE A 1003 -71.17 134.12 -35.12
N ASP A 1004 -71.93 134.39 -36.19
CA ASP A 1004 -73.16 135.19 -36.09
C ASP A 1004 -74.41 134.35 -35.75
N ALA A 1005 -74.39 133.04 -36.00
CA ALA A 1005 -75.50 132.13 -35.67
C ALA A 1005 -75.53 131.69 -34.19
N LYS A 1006 -74.42 131.87 -33.46
CA LYS A 1006 -74.23 131.49 -32.04
C LYS A 1006 -75.11 132.26 -31.04
N GLU A 1007 -75.70 133.39 -31.41
CA GLU A 1007 -76.62 134.11 -30.53
C GLU A 1007 -78.08 133.70 -30.71
N THR A 1008 -78.40 133.07 -31.84
CA THR A 1008 -79.69 132.40 -32.08
C THR A 1008 -79.77 131.05 -31.39
N VAL A 1009 -79.70 131.15 -30.07
CA VAL A 1009 -80.81 130.62 -29.31
C VAL A 1009 -80.62 129.10 -29.14
N ASN A 1010 -79.73 128.69 -28.24
CA ASN A 1010 -79.93 128.86 -26.79
C ASN A 1010 -81.40 128.67 -26.27
N SER A 1011 -82.43 128.53 -27.12
CA SER A 1011 -83.73 127.94 -26.79
C SER A 1011 -83.77 126.44 -27.09
N LEU A 1012 -83.07 125.95 -28.11
CA LEU A 1012 -83.15 124.53 -28.47
C LEU A 1012 -82.34 123.63 -27.52
N THR A 1013 -81.40 124.21 -26.78
CA THR A 1013 -80.64 123.55 -25.70
C THR A 1013 -81.53 123.07 -24.55
N ASN A 1014 -82.72 123.66 -24.36
CA ASN A 1014 -83.68 123.18 -23.35
C ASN A 1014 -84.43 121.90 -23.77
N ILE A 1015 -84.42 121.55 -25.06
CA ILE A 1015 -85.11 120.35 -25.58
C ILE A 1015 -84.20 119.10 -25.50
N ASN A 1016 -82.90 119.28 -25.24
CA ASN A 1016 -81.91 118.21 -25.13
C ASN A 1016 -82.00 117.36 -23.84
N VAL A 1017 -82.83 117.72 -22.85
CA VAL A 1017 -82.80 116.99 -21.56
C VAL A 1017 -83.83 115.86 -21.49
N ALA A 1018 -84.92 115.92 -22.26
CA ALA A 1018 -86.07 115.03 -22.05
C ALA A 1018 -85.95 113.62 -22.67
N LEU A 1019 -85.22 113.43 -23.77
CA LEU A 1019 -85.27 112.15 -24.52
C LEU A 1019 -84.02 111.27 -24.39
N SER A 1020 -82.89 111.80 -23.93
CA SER A 1020 -81.68 110.98 -23.69
C SER A 1020 -81.76 110.15 -22.39
N GLY A 1021 -82.59 110.57 -21.43
CA GLY A 1021 -82.83 109.83 -20.20
C GLY A 1021 -83.54 108.48 -20.40
N ALA A 1022 -84.32 108.33 -21.47
CA ALA A 1022 -85.06 107.10 -21.76
C ALA A 1022 -84.20 106.01 -22.42
N LYS A 1023 -83.07 106.37 -23.04
CA LYS A 1023 -82.18 105.42 -23.74
C LYS A 1023 -81.16 104.75 -22.82
N ARG A 1024 -80.61 105.48 -21.84
CA ARG A 1024 -79.57 104.96 -20.92
C ARG A 1024 -80.06 103.98 -19.85
N LYS A 1025 -81.38 103.86 -19.63
CA LYS A 1025 -81.93 102.97 -18.59
C LYS A 1025 -82.19 101.54 -19.09
N LEU A 1026 -82.46 101.36 -20.39
CA LEU A 1026 -82.74 100.05 -20.98
C LEU A 1026 -81.48 99.31 -21.46
N GLU A 1027 -80.40 100.03 -21.79
CA GLU A 1027 -79.12 99.40 -22.18
C GLU A 1027 -78.31 98.90 -20.95
N ALA A 1028 -78.53 99.48 -19.76
CA ALA A 1028 -77.87 99.06 -18.51
C ALA A 1028 -78.51 97.81 -17.87
N GLU A 1029 -79.83 97.61 -17.98
CA GLU A 1029 -80.53 96.45 -17.43
C GLU A 1029 -80.31 95.17 -18.27
N MET A 1030 -79.99 95.31 -19.57
CA MET A 1030 -79.64 94.17 -20.45
C MET A 1030 -78.23 93.60 -20.23
N GLN A 1031 -77.25 94.44 -19.84
CA GLN A 1031 -75.88 94.01 -19.56
C GLN A 1031 -75.73 93.34 -18.18
N GLN A 1032 -76.58 93.69 -17.22
CA GLN A 1032 -76.55 93.11 -15.86
C GLN A 1032 -77.11 91.68 -15.83
N ILE A 1033 -78.18 91.39 -16.59
CA ILE A 1033 -78.73 90.03 -16.72
C ILE A 1033 -77.80 89.10 -17.53
N HIS A 1034 -77.04 89.63 -18.49
CA HIS A 1034 -76.00 88.86 -19.21
C HIS A 1034 -74.77 88.54 -18.35
N SER A 1035 -74.48 89.32 -17.31
CA SER A 1035 -73.39 89.05 -16.36
C SER A 1035 -73.81 87.97 -15.34
N GLU A 1036 -75.04 88.02 -14.84
CA GLU A 1036 -75.56 87.06 -13.85
C GLU A 1036 -75.84 85.65 -14.45
N ILE A 1037 -76.13 85.55 -15.76
CA ILE A 1037 -76.23 84.25 -16.46
C ILE A 1037 -74.86 83.63 -16.75
N ASN A 1038 -73.81 84.44 -16.95
CA ASN A 1038 -72.46 83.94 -17.22
C ASN A 1038 -71.72 83.51 -15.94
N GLU A 1039 -71.97 84.15 -14.79
CA GLU A 1039 -71.41 83.69 -13.50
C GLU A 1039 -72.06 82.38 -13.02
N THR A 1040 -73.38 82.22 -13.20
CA THR A 1040 -74.08 80.97 -12.84
C THR A 1040 -73.74 79.78 -13.76
N LEU A 1041 -73.41 80.03 -15.04
CA LEU A 1041 -72.88 79.02 -15.96
C LEU A 1041 -71.40 78.64 -15.68
N LEU A 1042 -70.60 79.55 -15.14
CA LEU A 1042 -69.20 79.29 -14.77
C LEU A 1042 -69.08 78.50 -13.45
N GLU A 1043 -69.98 78.74 -12.49
CA GLU A 1043 -70.05 77.97 -11.24
C GLU A 1043 -70.56 76.54 -11.44
N LEU A 1044 -71.53 76.32 -12.36
CA LEU A 1044 -71.99 74.97 -12.72
C LEU A 1044 -70.91 74.16 -13.45
N LYS A 1045 -70.14 74.79 -14.35
CA LYS A 1045 -69.05 74.14 -15.12
C LYS A 1045 -67.84 73.80 -14.24
N ASN A 1046 -67.51 74.67 -13.27
CA ASN A 1046 -66.45 74.40 -12.28
C ASN A 1046 -66.85 73.32 -11.26
N ALA A 1047 -68.14 73.15 -10.98
CA ALA A 1047 -68.64 72.04 -10.16
C ALA A 1047 -68.67 70.71 -10.96
N GLU A 1048 -69.01 70.73 -12.25
CA GLU A 1048 -68.97 69.55 -13.13
C GLU A 1048 -67.53 69.05 -13.41
N ASP A 1049 -66.54 69.95 -13.56
CA ASP A 1049 -65.14 69.55 -13.78
C ASP A 1049 -64.45 69.03 -12.51
N ARG A 1050 -64.88 69.46 -11.30
CA ARG A 1050 -64.44 68.85 -10.03
C ARG A 1050 -65.10 67.48 -9.78
N ALA A 1051 -66.36 67.30 -10.18
CA ALA A 1051 -67.07 66.02 -10.07
C ALA A 1051 -66.57 64.96 -11.08
N LYS A 1052 -66.23 65.36 -12.32
CA LYS A 1052 -65.65 64.45 -13.33
C LYS A 1052 -64.23 64.02 -13.00
N LYS A 1053 -63.40 64.89 -12.44
CA LYS A 1053 -62.03 64.55 -12.01
C LYS A 1053 -62.03 63.59 -10.81
N ALA A 1054 -62.89 63.83 -9.81
CA ALA A 1054 -63.08 62.91 -8.69
C ALA A 1054 -63.69 61.55 -9.11
N SER A 1055 -64.56 61.53 -10.13
CA SER A 1055 -65.15 60.28 -10.65
C SER A 1055 -64.18 59.47 -11.53
N MET A 1056 -63.29 60.13 -12.30
CA MET A 1056 -62.24 59.45 -13.08
C MET A 1056 -61.10 58.96 -12.19
N ASP A 1057 -60.73 59.71 -11.15
CA ASP A 1057 -59.74 59.27 -10.15
C ASP A 1057 -60.29 58.12 -9.28
N ALA A 1058 -61.60 58.09 -8.98
CA ALA A 1058 -62.24 56.96 -8.30
C ALA A 1058 -62.37 55.70 -9.18
N ALA A 1059 -62.64 55.85 -10.49
CA ALA A 1059 -62.66 54.72 -11.43
C ALA A 1059 -61.26 54.15 -11.66
N ARG A 1060 -60.25 55.02 -11.82
CA ARG A 1060 -58.85 54.63 -11.95
C ARG A 1060 -58.29 53.99 -10.67
N MET A 1061 -58.61 54.53 -9.49
CA MET A 1061 -58.27 53.88 -8.22
C MET A 1061 -59.03 52.56 -8.00
N ALA A 1062 -60.25 52.38 -8.52
CA ALA A 1062 -60.96 51.10 -8.45
C ALA A 1062 -60.39 50.06 -9.44
N GLU A 1063 -59.86 50.49 -10.58
CA GLU A 1063 -59.20 49.63 -11.58
C GLU A 1063 -57.76 49.30 -11.17
N GLU A 1064 -57.02 50.25 -10.58
CA GLU A 1064 -55.71 50.04 -9.95
C GLU A 1064 -55.85 49.19 -8.67
N LEU A 1065 -56.91 49.34 -7.86
CA LEU A 1065 -57.18 48.46 -6.72
C LEU A 1065 -57.64 47.05 -7.15
N ARG A 1066 -58.34 46.89 -8.29
CA ARG A 1066 -58.65 45.56 -8.86
C ARG A 1066 -57.44 44.90 -9.48
N ALA A 1067 -56.62 45.64 -10.22
CA ALA A 1067 -55.37 45.15 -10.77
C ALA A 1067 -54.38 44.79 -9.65
N GLU A 1068 -54.33 45.56 -8.57
CA GLU A 1068 -53.50 45.27 -7.39
C GLU A 1068 -54.12 44.17 -6.51
N GLN A 1069 -55.44 43.99 -6.47
CA GLN A 1069 -56.08 42.84 -5.83
C GLN A 1069 -55.91 41.54 -6.64
N ASP A 1070 -55.94 41.59 -7.97
CA ASP A 1070 -55.64 40.44 -8.83
C ASP A 1070 -54.13 40.15 -8.86
N HIS A 1071 -53.28 41.17 -8.81
CA HIS A 1071 -51.83 41.03 -8.64
C HIS A 1071 -51.49 40.49 -7.26
N SER A 1072 -52.13 40.97 -6.18
CA SER A 1072 -51.99 40.45 -4.82
C SER A 1072 -52.56 39.05 -4.67
N GLN A 1073 -53.68 38.69 -5.31
CA GLN A 1073 -54.21 37.32 -5.31
C GLN A 1073 -53.37 36.37 -6.15
N ASN A 1074 -52.78 36.84 -7.26
CA ASN A 1074 -51.86 36.04 -8.06
C ASN A 1074 -50.51 35.90 -7.35
N LEU A 1075 -50.03 36.94 -6.66
CA LEU A 1075 -48.89 36.88 -5.74
C LEU A 1075 -49.19 36.02 -4.51
N ASP A 1076 -50.41 35.98 -3.96
CA ASP A 1076 -50.78 35.08 -2.86
C ASP A 1076 -50.99 33.64 -3.33
N ARG A 1077 -51.39 33.40 -4.59
CA ARG A 1077 -51.42 32.06 -5.21
C ARG A 1077 -50.02 31.58 -5.57
N GLN A 1078 -49.16 32.46 -6.10
CA GLN A 1078 -47.75 32.17 -6.34
C GLN A 1078 -46.99 32.03 -5.02
N ARG A 1079 -47.30 32.84 -4.00
CA ARG A 1079 -46.75 32.72 -2.66
C ARG A 1079 -47.29 31.49 -1.94
N LYS A 1080 -48.54 31.06 -2.11
CA LYS A 1080 -49.00 29.75 -1.61
C LYS A 1080 -48.38 28.59 -2.40
N GLY A 1081 -48.13 28.75 -3.69
CA GLY A 1081 -47.40 27.81 -4.52
C GLY A 1081 -45.92 27.73 -4.15
N TYR A 1082 -45.31 28.86 -3.82
CA TYR A 1082 -43.96 28.98 -3.28
C TYR A 1082 -43.91 28.57 -1.81
N GLU A 1083 -44.94 28.76 -0.99
CA GLU A 1083 -45.02 28.26 0.39
C GLU A 1083 -45.27 26.74 0.40
N LEU A 1084 -45.99 26.18 -0.59
CA LEU A 1084 -46.13 24.73 -0.78
C LEU A 1084 -44.87 24.10 -1.35
N THR A 1085 -44.17 24.74 -2.28
CA THR A 1085 -42.88 24.24 -2.78
C THR A 1085 -41.74 24.53 -1.82
N ILE A 1086 -41.78 25.60 -1.02
CA ILE A 1086 -40.88 25.84 0.11
C ILE A 1086 -41.22 24.90 1.26
N LYS A 1087 -42.50 24.53 1.51
CA LYS A 1087 -42.83 23.44 2.43
C LYS A 1087 -42.41 22.09 1.90
N ASP A 1088 -42.59 21.78 0.62
CA ASP A 1088 -42.16 20.49 0.04
C ASP A 1088 -40.62 20.44 -0.04
N LEU A 1089 -39.95 21.56 -0.30
CA LEU A 1089 -38.50 21.70 -0.23
C LEU A 1089 -37.98 21.76 1.21
N GLN A 1090 -38.73 22.29 2.18
CA GLN A 1090 -38.40 22.21 3.61
C GLN A 1090 -38.70 20.85 4.17
N THR A 1091 -39.72 20.13 3.69
CA THR A 1091 -39.97 18.74 4.09
C THR A 1091 -38.95 17.83 3.43
N ARG A 1092 -38.53 18.09 2.19
CA ARG A 1092 -37.41 17.39 1.53
C ARG A 1092 -36.06 17.79 2.09
N LEU A 1093 -35.88 19.03 2.55
CA LEU A 1093 -34.67 19.48 3.24
C LEU A 1093 -34.66 18.91 4.66
N ASP A 1094 -35.77 18.88 5.39
CA ASP A 1094 -35.91 18.24 6.70
C ASP A 1094 -35.84 16.70 6.59
N GLU A 1095 -36.29 16.09 5.50
CA GLU A 1095 -36.13 14.66 5.21
C GLU A 1095 -34.71 14.35 4.74
N ALA A 1096 -34.06 15.22 3.95
CA ALA A 1096 -32.66 15.10 3.57
C ALA A 1096 -31.72 15.42 4.73
N GLU A 1097 -32.06 16.36 5.62
CA GLU A 1097 -31.37 16.70 6.86
C GLU A 1097 -31.66 15.65 7.93
N SER A 1098 -32.85 15.05 8.00
CA SER A 1098 -33.14 13.90 8.87
C SER A 1098 -32.50 12.61 8.35
N MET A 1099 -32.38 12.42 7.03
CA MET A 1099 -31.61 11.33 6.42
C MET A 1099 -30.09 11.56 6.50
N ALA A 1100 -29.62 12.80 6.40
CA ALA A 1100 -28.22 13.19 6.59
C ALA A 1100 -27.84 13.28 8.07
N MET A 1101 -28.77 13.55 8.98
CA MET A 1101 -28.57 13.47 10.44
C MET A 1101 -28.75 12.05 10.96
N LYS A 1102 -29.56 11.17 10.33
CA LYS A 1102 -29.59 9.73 10.64
C LYS A 1102 -28.41 8.99 9.99
N GLY A 1103 -27.99 9.38 8.80
CA GLY A 1103 -26.80 8.90 8.10
C GLY A 1103 -25.52 9.43 8.74
N GLY A 1104 -25.52 10.71 9.11
CA GLY A 1104 -24.47 11.40 9.86
C GLY A 1104 -24.39 10.93 11.30
N LYS A 1105 -25.50 10.70 12.02
CA LYS A 1105 -25.46 10.03 13.34
C LYS A 1105 -25.07 8.57 13.25
N ARG A 1106 -25.41 7.83 12.19
CA ARG A 1106 -24.87 6.46 11.99
C ARG A 1106 -23.40 6.47 11.63
N MET A 1107 -22.93 7.45 10.87
CA MET A 1107 -21.52 7.61 10.51
C MET A 1107 -20.72 8.12 11.71
N ILE A 1108 -21.27 9.04 12.50
CA ILE A 1108 -20.70 9.53 13.76
C ILE A 1108 -20.74 8.44 14.82
N ILE A 1109 -21.82 7.67 14.99
CA ILE A 1109 -21.84 6.50 15.88
C ILE A 1109 -20.87 5.42 15.38
N LYS A 1110 -20.76 5.20 14.06
CA LYS A 1110 -19.74 4.29 13.51
C LYS A 1110 -18.33 4.85 13.66
N LEU A 1111 -18.12 6.16 13.58
CA LEU A 1111 -16.84 6.81 13.79
C LEU A 1111 -16.52 6.93 15.28
N GLU A 1112 -17.49 7.02 16.18
CA GLU A 1112 -17.36 7.02 17.64
C GLU A 1112 -17.20 5.59 18.16
N GLU A 1113 -17.85 4.59 17.54
CA GLU A 1113 -17.54 3.17 17.74
C GLU A 1113 -16.19 2.84 17.15
N ARG A 1114 -15.82 3.38 15.98
CA ARG A 1114 -14.48 3.21 15.41
C ARG A 1114 -13.43 3.93 16.23
N ILE A 1115 -13.73 5.10 16.80
CA ILE A 1115 -12.85 5.81 17.72
C ILE A 1115 -12.78 5.05 19.04
N ARG A 1116 -13.86 4.48 19.59
CA ARG A 1116 -13.81 3.60 20.78
C ARG A 1116 -13.12 2.27 20.51
N GLU A 1117 -13.26 1.71 19.32
CA GLU A 1117 -12.55 0.51 18.87
C GLU A 1117 -11.09 0.84 18.67
N LEU A 1118 -10.74 1.98 18.06
CA LEU A 1118 -9.36 2.45 17.89
C LEU A 1118 -8.75 2.90 19.21
N GLU A 1119 -9.52 3.46 20.14
CA GLU A 1119 -9.11 3.80 21.51
C GLU A 1119 -8.96 2.53 22.33
N GLY A 1120 -9.82 1.53 22.17
CA GLY A 1120 -9.72 0.22 22.80
C GLY A 1120 -8.63 -0.68 22.19
N GLU A 1121 -8.37 -0.53 20.89
CA GLU A 1121 -7.23 -1.12 20.18
C GLU A 1121 -5.95 -0.38 20.58
N LEU A 1122 -5.96 0.94 20.77
CA LEU A 1122 -4.84 1.71 21.29
C LEU A 1122 -4.57 1.42 22.77
N ASP A 1123 -5.58 1.23 23.60
CA ASP A 1123 -5.45 0.78 24.99
C ASP A 1123 -5.02 -0.69 25.04
N GLY A 1124 -5.52 -1.51 24.11
CA GLY A 1124 -5.11 -2.88 23.90
C GLY A 1124 -3.67 -2.99 23.40
N GLU A 1125 -3.24 -2.10 22.52
CA GLU A 1125 -1.89 -2.01 21.97
C GLU A 1125 -0.94 -1.39 23.00
N SER A 1126 -1.42 -0.46 23.82
CA SER A 1126 -0.70 0.10 24.96
C SER A 1126 -0.52 -0.94 26.07
N ARG A 1127 -1.54 -1.77 26.35
CA ARG A 1127 -1.42 -2.93 27.27
C ARG A 1127 -0.54 -4.02 26.69
N ARG A 1128 -0.68 -4.34 25.40
CA ARG A 1128 0.23 -5.27 24.71
C ARG A 1128 1.64 -4.72 24.72
N HIS A 1129 1.86 -3.43 24.49
CA HIS A 1129 3.17 -2.80 24.56
C HIS A 1129 3.72 -2.82 25.98
N ALA A 1130 2.91 -2.58 27.01
CA ALA A 1130 3.32 -2.70 28.42
C ALA A 1130 3.66 -4.16 28.80
N ASP A 1131 2.90 -5.15 28.30
CA ASP A 1131 3.16 -6.57 28.50
C ASP A 1131 4.35 -7.05 27.66
N THR A 1132 4.58 -6.46 26.49
CA THR A 1132 5.77 -6.70 25.65
C THR A 1132 6.99 -6.08 26.30
N GLN A 1133 6.86 -4.93 26.96
CA GLN A 1133 7.93 -4.27 27.69
C GLN A 1133 8.22 -5.00 29.02
N LYS A 1134 7.21 -5.56 29.70
CA LYS A 1134 7.38 -6.46 30.85
C LYS A 1134 8.01 -7.79 30.43
N ASN A 1135 7.57 -8.38 29.32
CA ASN A 1135 8.17 -9.57 28.74
C ASN A 1135 9.59 -9.31 28.25
N TYR A 1136 9.87 -8.13 27.71
CA TYR A 1136 11.21 -7.70 27.34
C TYR A 1136 12.09 -7.56 28.58
N ARG A 1137 11.60 -6.95 29.67
CA ARG A 1137 12.33 -6.90 30.96
C ARG A 1137 12.54 -8.28 31.58
N ASN A 1138 11.56 -9.18 31.47
CA ASN A 1138 11.69 -10.57 31.94
C ASN A 1138 12.64 -11.39 31.06
N LYS A 1139 12.62 -11.19 29.74
CA LYS A 1139 13.54 -11.82 28.79
C LYS A 1139 14.95 -11.24 28.90
N ASP A 1140 15.10 -9.95 29.19
CA ASP A 1140 16.38 -9.29 29.47
C ASP A 1140 16.95 -9.78 30.81
N ARG A 1141 16.10 -9.92 31.84
CA ARG A 1141 16.50 -10.58 33.10
C ARG A 1141 16.91 -12.04 32.87
N ARG A 1142 16.16 -12.79 32.07
CA ARG A 1142 16.48 -14.18 31.72
C ARG A 1142 17.71 -14.29 30.83
N ALA A 1143 17.97 -13.32 29.97
CA ALA A 1143 19.19 -13.21 29.18
C ALA A 1143 20.40 -12.91 30.08
N ARG A 1144 20.25 -12.05 31.10
CA ARG A 1144 21.30 -11.83 32.11
C ARG A 1144 21.52 -13.04 33.01
N GLU A 1145 20.47 -13.76 33.39
CA GLU A 1145 20.56 -15.02 34.15
C GLU A 1145 21.21 -16.13 33.30
N LEU A 1146 20.88 -16.24 32.01
CA LEU A 1146 21.55 -17.14 31.07
C LEU A 1146 22.99 -16.72 30.80
N GLN A 1147 23.29 -15.43 30.72
CA GLN A 1147 24.66 -14.92 30.60
C GLN A 1147 25.47 -15.26 31.86
N PHE A 1148 24.87 -15.11 33.05
CA PHE A 1148 25.49 -15.53 34.31
C PHE A 1148 25.70 -17.05 34.37
N GLN A 1149 24.74 -17.84 33.87
CA GLN A 1149 24.88 -19.30 33.77
C GLN A 1149 25.98 -19.69 32.77
N VAL A 1150 26.09 -19.01 31.63
CA VAL A 1150 27.17 -19.20 30.65
C VAL A 1150 28.52 -18.82 31.24
N ASP A 1151 28.59 -17.77 32.06
CA ASP A 1151 29.81 -17.35 32.73
C ASP A 1151 30.19 -18.30 33.89
N GLU A 1152 29.21 -18.90 34.60
CA GLU A 1152 29.44 -19.98 35.55
C GLU A 1152 29.87 -21.28 34.86
N ASP A 1153 29.23 -21.65 33.75
CA ASP A 1153 29.56 -22.82 32.96
C ASP A 1153 30.93 -22.67 32.29
N LYS A 1154 31.32 -21.46 31.89
CA LYS A 1154 32.69 -21.15 31.48
C LYS A 1154 33.68 -21.34 32.62
N LYS A 1155 33.39 -20.83 33.82
CA LYS A 1155 34.24 -21.07 35.02
C LYS A 1155 34.27 -22.53 35.45
N SER A 1156 33.21 -23.30 35.19
CA SER A 1156 33.12 -24.74 35.43
C SER A 1156 33.93 -25.51 34.39
N SER A 1157 33.84 -25.09 33.13
CA SER A 1157 34.61 -25.62 32.00
C SER A 1157 36.10 -25.32 32.15
N GLU A 1158 36.49 -24.12 32.60
CA GLU A 1158 37.88 -23.79 32.96
C GLU A 1158 38.39 -24.65 34.11
N ARG A 1159 37.58 -24.86 35.16
CA ARG A 1159 37.92 -25.81 36.24
C ARG A 1159 38.04 -27.25 35.74
N MET A 1160 37.23 -27.64 34.77
CA MET A 1160 37.28 -28.97 34.15
C MET A 1160 38.50 -29.09 33.21
N TYR A 1161 38.87 -28.03 32.51
CA TYR A 1161 40.10 -27.93 31.71
C TYR A 1161 41.34 -28.03 32.61
N ASP A 1162 41.39 -27.29 33.73
CA ASP A 1162 42.46 -27.39 34.73
C ASP A 1162 42.54 -28.81 35.34
N LEU A 1163 41.41 -29.46 35.56
CA LEU A 1163 41.37 -30.84 36.06
C LEU A 1163 41.84 -31.83 34.99
N VAL A 1164 41.43 -31.64 33.73
CA VAL A 1164 41.89 -32.43 32.59
C VAL A 1164 43.38 -32.23 32.36
N GLU A 1165 43.91 -31.02 32.51
CA GLU A 1165 45.34 -30.73 32.36
C GLU A 1165 46.16 -31.34 33.51
N LYS A 1166 45.64 -31.28 34.75
CA LYS A 1166 46.22 -32.00 35.90
C LYS A 1166 46.17 -33.52 35.73
N LEU A 1167 45.09 -34.06 35.16
CA LEU A 1167 44.97 -35.48 34.85
C LEU A 1167 45.86 -35.90 33.68
N GLN A 1168 46.03 -35.05 32.66
CA GLN A 1168 46.97 -35.28 31.55
C GLN A 1168 48.42 -35.21 32.02
N SER A 1169 48.75 -34.32 32.94
CA SER A 1169 50.06 -34.28 33.61
C SER A 1169 50.31 -35.56 34.43
N LYS A 1170 49.31 -36.05 35.17
CA LYS A 1170 49.38 -37.36 35.86
C LYS A 1170 49.52 -38.53 34.88
N ILE A 1171 48.80 -38.53 33.76
CA ILE A 1171 48.91 -39.57 32.72
C ILE A 1171 50.29 -39.53 32.06
N LYS A 1172 50.88 -38.35 31.82
CA LYS A 1172 52.27 -38.23 31.35
C LYS A 1172 53.26 -38.79 32.38
N THR A 1173 53.03 -38.54 33.66
CA THR A 1173 53.87 -39.07 34.74
C THR A 1173 53.76 -40.59 34.84
N TYR A 1174 52.54 -41.14 34.74
CA TYR A 1174 52.31 -42.59 34.71
C TYR A 1174 52.84 -43.25 33.45
N LYS A 1175 52.74 -42.60 32.28
CA LYS A 1175 53.39 -43.07 31.06
C LYS A 1175 54.90 -43.13 31.23
N ARG A 1176 55.52 -42.12 31.85
CA ARG A 1176 56.97 -42.14 32.14
C ARG A 1176 57.34 -43.26 33.11
N GLN A 1177 56.52 -43.52 34.13
CA GLN A 1177 56.73 -44.64 35.06
C GLN A 1177 56.53 -46.01 34.41
N VAL A 1178 55.58 -46.15 33.48
CA VAL A 1178 55.39 -47.37 32.68
C VAL A 1178 56.54 -47.55 31.70
N GLU A 1179 57.01 -46.50 31.03
CA GLU A 1179 58.17 -46.54 30.14
C GLU A 1179 59.47 -46.86 30.92
N GLU A 1180 59.65 -46.32 32.12
CA GLU A 1180 60.76 -46.66 33.03
C GLU A 1180 60.66 -48.14 33.50
N ALA A 1181 59.46 -48.64 33.79
CA ALA A 1181 59.22 -50.05 34.15
C ALA A 1181 59.40 -51.00 32.95
N GLU A 1182 59.00 -50.60 31.75
CA GLU A 1182 59.21 -51.33 30.50
C GLU A 1182 60.70 -51.35 30.13
N GLN A 1183 61.44 -50.26 30.33
CA GLN A 1183 62.90 -50.25 30.16
C GLN A 1183 63.59 -51.16 31.18
N LEU A 1184 63.12 -51.20 32.43
CA LEU A 1184 63.66 -52.10 33.45
C LEU A 1184 63.34 -53.57 33.13
N ALA A 1185 62.12 -53.86 32.65
CA ALA A 1185 61.69 -55.18 32.20
C ALA A 1185 62.47 -55.61 30.95
N THR A 1186 62.72 -54.72 30.01
CA THR A 1186 63.53 -54.99 28.80
C THR A 1186 65.00 -55.19 29.15
N SER A 1187 65.54 -54.44 30.12
CA SER A 1187 66.89 -54.65 30.66
C SER A 1187 67.01 -56.02 31.35
N ASN A 1188 66.01 -56.41 32.14
CA ASN A 1188 65.97 -57.72 32.79
C ASN A 1188 65.76 -58.85 31.78
N LEU A 1189 64.96 -58.65 30.73
CA LEU A 1189 64.78 -59.61 29.64
C LEU A 1189 66.08 -59.77 28.82
N ASN A 1190 66.82 -58.68 28.61
CA ASN A 1190 68.14 -58.73 27.97
C ASN A 1190 69.17 -59.45 28.85
N LYS A 1191 69.16 -59.23 30.18
CA LYS A 1191 70.00 -60.00 31.12
C LYS A 1191 69.60 -61.48 31.16
N TYR A 1192 68.31 -61.79 31.08
CA TYR A 1192 67.81 -63.16 31.01
C TYR A 1192 68.23 -63.82 29.69
N ARG A 1193 68.13 -63.13 28.56
CA ARG A 1193 68.64 -63.60 27.27
C ARG A 1193 70.16 -63.78 27.26
N GLN A 1194 70.91 -62.91 27.95
CA GLN A 1194 72.35 -63.07 28.12
C GLN A 1194 72.70 -64.30 28.97
N LEU A 1195 71.98 -64.53 30.08
CA LEU A 1195 72.13 -65.72 30.90
C LEU A 1195 71.70 -67.00 30.17
N GLN A 1196 70.66 -66.91 29.33
CA GLN A 1196 70.22 -68.00 28.48
C GLN A 1196 71.26 -68.29 27.39
N HIS A 1197 71.86 -67.28 26.76
CA HIS A 1197 72.96 -67.47 25.82
C HIS A 1197 74.22 -68.04 26.49
N MET A 1198 74.51 -67.67 27.74
CA MET A 1198 75.60 -68.26 28.51
C MET A 1198 75.33 -69.71 28.92
N LEU A 1199 74.05 -70.05 29.15
CA LEU A 1199 73.61 -71.42 29.40
C LEU A 1199 73.70 -72.25 28.11
N GLU A 1200 73.22 -71.73 26.98
CA GLU A 1200 73.33 -72.35 25.66
C GLU A 1200 74.80 -72.52 25.24
N ASP A 1201 75.68 -71.54 25.48
CA ASP A 1201 77.13 -71.66 25.25
C ASP A 1201 77.80 -72.67 26.20
N ALA A 1202 77.27 -72.88 27.40
CA ALA A 1202 77.74 -73.88 28.35
C ALA A 1202 77.25 -75.28 27.97
N GLU A 1203 76.01 -75.39 27.48
CA GLU A 1203 75.41 -76.61 26.94
C GLU A 1203 76.06 -77.00 25.61
N GLU A 1204 76.40 -76.07 24.73
CA GLU A 1204 77.18 -76.33 23.52
C GLU A 1204 78.60 -76.77 23.86
N ARG A 1205 79.25 -76.18 24.87
CA ARG A 1205 80.55 -76.67 25.37
C ARG A 1205 80.46 -78.05 26.01
N ALA A 1206 79.39 -78.35 26.73
CA ALA A 1206 79.12 -79.68 27.29
C ALA A 1206 78.86 -80.69 26.17
N ASN A 1207 78.04 -80.35 25.18
CA ASN A 1207 77.75 -81.18 24.00
C ASN A 1207 78.97 -81.38 23.11
N MET A 1208 79.85 -80.38 22.95
CA MET A 1208 81.13 -80.54 22.26
C MET A 1208 82.10 -81.45 23.03
N SER A 1209 82.08 -81.39 24.37
CA SER A 1209 82.87 -82.27 25.24
C SER A 1209 82.33 -83.71 25.24
N GLU A 1210 81.00 -83.88 25.22
CA GLU A 1210 80.34 -85.17 25.05
C GLU A 1210 80.51 -85.74 23.64
N ALA A 1211 80.48 -84.92 22.60
CA ALA A 1211 80.78 -85.33 21.22
C ALA A 1211 82.26 -85.69 21.05
N ALA A 1212 83.19 -85.03 21.76
CA ALA A 1212 84.60 -85.39 21.80
C ALA A 1212 84.84 -86.70 22.57
N LEU A 1213 84.11 -86.93 23.68
CA LEU A 1213 84.13 -88.19 24.43
C LEU A 1213 83.46 -89.34 23.66
N ALA A 1214 82.40 -89.08 22.89
CA ALA A 1214 81.75 -90.04 22.00
C ALA A 1214 82.65 -90.40 20.80
N LYS A 1215 83.40 -89.44 20.24
CA LYS A 1215 84.44 -89.69 19.22
C LYS A 1215 85.63 -90.49 19.77
N MET A 1216 86.04 -90.27 21.02
CA MET A 1216 87.09 -91.06 21.70
C MET A 1216 86.60 -92.48 22.07
N ARG A 1217 85.33 -92.64 22.44
CA ARG A 1217 84.70 -93.94 22.72
C ARG A 1217 84.40 -94.76 21.44
N ALA A 1218 84.15 -94.08 20.31
CA ALA A 1218 83.98 -94.72 19.00
C ALA A 1218 85.32 -95.11 18.33
N LYS A 1219 86.45 -94.49 18.70
CA LYS A 1219 87.80 -94.85 18.21
C LYS A 1219 88.52 -95.95 19.02
N ALA A 1220 87.99 -96.33 20.19
CA ALA A 1220 88.54 -97.38 21.06
C ALA A 1220 87.79 -98.73 20.99
N ARG A 1221 86.81 -98.89 20.07
CA ARG A 1221 86.04 -100.14 19.88
C ARG A 1221 86.11 -100.67 18.44
N GLY A 1222 87.30 -100.66 17.83
CA GLY A 1222 87.51 -101.08 16.45
C GLY A 1222 88.70 -102.03 16.17
N LEU A 1223 89.46 -102.48 17.17
CA LEU A 1223 90.60 -103.40 16.97
C LEU A 1223 90.78 -104.32 18.19
N ALA A 1224 90.99 -105.62 17.94
CA ALA A 1224 91.15 -106.78 18.84
C ALA A 1224 89.80 -107.45 19.26
N LEU A 1225 89.15 -108.30 18.45
CA LEU A 1225 89.50 -109.67 18.06
C LEU A 1225 89.89 -110.61 19.22
N GLY A 1226 88.94 -111.49 19.58
CA GLY A 1226 89.18 -112.89 19.93
C GLY A 1226 89.42 -113.22 21.40
N GLY A 1227 88.57 -114.09 21.98
CA GLY A 1227 88.94 -114.83 23.19
C GLY A 1227 87.79 -115.39 24.02
N ARG A 1228 87.46 -116.65 23.76
CA ARG A 1228 86.69 -117.62 24.56
C ARG A 1228 86.67 -117.43 26.09
N GLY A 1229 85.52 -117.75 26.70
CA GLY A 1229 85.47 -118.80 27.73
C GLY A 1229 85.02 -118.44 29.16
N LEU A 1230 83.85 -118.99 29.52
CA LEU A 1230 83.51 -119.65 30.79
C LEU A 1230 83.20 -118.85 32.09
N ALA A 1231 81.92 -119.00 32.48
CA ALA A 1231 81.44 -119.57 33.75
C ALA A 1231 81.24 -118.69 35.02
N HIS A 1232 80.04 -118.92 35.59
CA HIS A 1232 79.63 -118.77 37.01
C HIS A 1232 79.55 -117.34 37.59
N SER A 1233 78.75 -117.01 38.59
CA SER A 1233 77.55 -117.51 39.28
C SER A 1233 77.40 -116.58 40.51
N VAL A 1234 76.18 -116.41 41.03
CA VAL A 1234 75.85 -115.88 42.37
C VAL A 1234 75.98 -114.34 42.52
N ARG A 1235 74.89 -113.55 42.56
CA ARG A 1235 73.85 -113.38 43.61
C ARG A 1235 74.37 -112.67 44.85
N GLU A 1236 73.78 -111.50 45.11
CA GLU A 1236 73.42 -110.87 46.38
C GLU A 1236 73.61 -109.36 46.24
N ASN A 1237 72.75 -108.46 46.70
CA ASN A 1237 71.38 -108.49 47.21
C ASN A 1237 71.17 -107.06 47.74
N PHE A 1238 69.91 -106.59 47.79
CA PHE A 1238 69.43 -105.51 48.67
C PHE A 1238 69.78 -104.05 48.31
N PHE A 1239 68.85 -103.10 48.33
CA PHE A 1239 67.38 -103.04 48.36
C PHE A 1239 67.02 -101.53 48.35
N LYS A 1240 65.83 -101.21 47.85
CA LYS A 1240 65.07 -99.93 47.90
C LYS A 1240 65.43 -98.90 46.80
N LEU A 1241 64.65 -98.73 45.72
CA LEU A 1241 63.26 -98.19 45.60
C LEU A 1241 63.12 -96.87 46.38
N PHE A 1242 62.96 -95.69 45.78
CA PHE A 1242 62.64 -95.28 44.40
C PHE A 1242 63.39 -93.98 44.10
#